data_AF-D6SJY2-F1
#
_entry.id   AF-D6SJY2-F1
#
_cell.length_a   1.000
_cell.length_b   1.000
_cell.length_c   1.000
_cell.angle_alpha   90.00
_cell.angle_beta   90.00
_cell.angle_gamma   90.00
#
_symmetry.space_group_name_H-M   'P 1'
#
loop_
_entity.id
_entity.type
_entity.pdbx_description
1 polymer ?
#
loop_
_entity_poly.entity_id
_entity_poly.type
_entity_poly.pdbx_seq_one_letter_code
_entity_poly.pdbx_strand_id
1 'polypeptide(L)'
;MQTSDTLIKISPGVGKTHGALSILVPYADKKKILFLVPTGDVVNEAYEKARQTAINLGINPKHIRKIRGRTEGKEPLKPGWNHRPDATCYRMEEVREIARKGYAPGLNVCPECPHDKVCPYKKQFEDMPLQRIIIATHEVAKYLELVSHIVIIDENPVKAYYEEHVVSLESIQNLLPKIPLKSAETINKMIKSSQELLHQAVKCKQGEGRIYADPRSNWSHTEGLSSIANIPKEEWDLLDDHLSVFEKFENEKPIQHQRRLIEENITPLELEWMKIASGYMDGIAYIRADHRKEQGISFVYNKLCAPDFEKAKNIICQDATGIIEELQALLPRRSFKLVDAAVDLPGRKYHLKYALGKTAVVGDGNKCTPMKDQHIRSKLKKGIECLSKDEQHVLIITHMAAEERVLQLVKEIDPDREYQVTHFWGNRGINRFETCDAVICFGTPTANPEGLKDMASCLFNDVEKEDAWVADLGIRELVQSIHRIRPIYRPKSIIVMGQHWPESLGKPDFQAVQYNRGGSLDVALQRLRPILEKAGIVTREIACLAGVFCRQDSEHIHDWKRVRETLIEFVPFHIRDTLIGKGTNSKGDFVPVKLTKNSAWSDLINTLMLETGLPEIKCYYKDSPGKPSRGVGTISAARKFYHQVGLEFDAESWSGVEAMPSEFYEAKIQSYLAKIKNNVWPFKFNKPVNVQASYKSKKLAALEAVQRRLVHYY
;
A
#
# COMPACT_ATOMS: atom_id res chain seq x y z
N MET A 1 3.02 6.61 38.18
CA MET A 1 2.40 6.16 36.91
C MET A 1 3.35 6.54 35.78
N GLN A 2 3.94 5.56 35.09
CA GLN A 2 4.60 5.84 33.81
C GLN A 2 3.52 6.36 32.86
N THR A 3 3.69 7.58 32.36
CA THR A 3 2.84 8.11 31.30
C THR A 3 3.18 7.35 30.02
N SER A 4 2.23 6.56 29.50
CA SER A 4 2.37 5.89 28.21
C SER A 4 2.60 6.91 27.10
N ASP A 5 3.46 6.61 26.13
CA ASP A 5 3.64 7.44 24.95
C ASP A 5 2.37 7.43 24.09
N THR A 6 2.26 8.37 23.16
CA THR A 6 1.02 8.57 22.40
C THR A 6 1.29 8.58 20.90
N LEU A 7 0.57 7.73 20.16
CA LEU A 7 0.40 7.87 18.73
C LEU A 7 -0.93 8.60 18.50
N ILE A 8 -0.87 9.80 17.93
CA ILE A 8 -2.05 10.54 17.50
C ILE A 8 -2.22 10.30 16.01
N LYS A 9 -3.27 9.56 15.65
CA LYS A 9 -3.66 9.36 14.26
C LYS A 9 -4.49 10.54 13.81
N ILE A 10 -3.92 11.39 12.96
CA ILE A 10 -4.52 12.66 12.55
C ILE A 10 -4.57 12.72 11.04
N SER A 11 -5.74 13.00 10.47
CA SER A 11 -5.90 13.10 9.01
C SER A 11 -4.89 14.08 8.39
N PRO A 12 -4.22 13.74 7.27
CA PRO A 12 -3.21 14.62 6.70
C PRO A 12 -3.83 15.94 6.23
N GLY A 13 -3.17 17.04 6.56
CA GLY A 13 -3.55 18.38 6.11
C GLY A 13 -4.36 19.23 7.06
N VAL A 14 -4.76 18.72 8.23
CA VAL A 14 -5.48 19.51 9.26
C VAL A 14 -4.62 20.55 9.99
N GLY A 15 -3.37 20.77 9.57
CA GLY A 15 -2.45 21.66 10.27
C GLY A 15 -1.87 21.08 11.56
N LYS A 16 -1.62 19.76 11.61
CA LYS A 16 -1.06 19.06 12.78
C LYS A 16 0.20 19.73 13.35
N THR A 17 1.18 20.05 12.51
CA THR A 17 2.44 20.70 12.90
C THR A 17 2.16 22.08 13.51
N HIS A 18 1.24 22.84 12.91
CA HIS A 18 0.85 24.17 13.37
C HIS A 18 0.14 24.12 14.74
N GLY A 19 -0.84 23.22 14.88
CA GLY A 19 -1.57 23.02 16.14
C GLY A 19 -0.68 22.45 17.24
N ALA A 20 0.27 21.57 16.91
CA ALA A 20 1.23 21.06 17.87
C ALA A 20 2.12 22.19 18.42
N LEU A 21 2.68 23.03 17.53
CA LEU A 21 3.55 24.12 17.93
C LEU A 21 2.82 25.21 18.73
N SER A 22 1.57 25.53 18.39
CA SER A 22 0.78 26.51 19.16
C SER A 22 0.55 26.06 20.60
N ILE A 23 0.43 24.75 20.83
CA ILE A 23 0.31 24.16 22.17
C ILE A 23 1.67 24.09 22.86
N LEU A 24 2.72 23.67 22.16
CA LEU A 24 4.02 23.33 22.75
C LEU A 24 4.89 24.55 23.08
N VAL A 25 4.83 25.61 22.28
CA VAL A 25 5.61 26.83 22.49
C VAL A 25 5.38 27.44 23.89
N PRO A 26 4.14 27.56 24.41
CA PRO A 26 3.89 27.95 25.80
C PRO A 26 4.60 27.11 26.88
N TYR A 27 4.93 25.85 26.60
CA TYR A 27 5.60 24.97 27.57
C TYR A 27 7.13 25.06 27.51
N ALA A 28 7.68 25.75 26.52
CA ALA A 28 9.13 25.87 26.30
C ALA A 28 9.85 26.44 27.54
N ASP A 29 9.24 27.34 28.29
CA ASP A 29 9.87 27.95 29.46
C ASP A 29 10.16 26.94 30.58
N LYS A 30 9.39 25.85 30.63
CA LYS A 30 9.48 24.84 31.69
C LYS A 30 10.08 23.51 31.22
N LYS A 31 9.98 23.23 29.91
CA LYS A 31 10.33 21.93 29.34
C LYS A 31 11.18 22.10 28.10
N LYS A 32 12.18 21.24 27.97
CA LYS A 32 12.95 21.05 26.74
C LYS A 32 12.19 20.11 25.81
N ILE A 33 11.96 20.53 24.58
CA ILE A 33 11.13 19.86 23.57
C ILE A 33 11.99 19.60 22.34
N LEU A 34 11.99 18.35 21.87
CA LEU A 34 12.57 17.98 20.59
C LEU A 34 11.43 17.71 19.60
N PHE A 35 11.36 18.49 18.53
CA PHE A 35 10.34 18.39 17.49
C PHE A 35 10.99 17.86 16.22
N LEU A 36 10.64 16.63 15.85
CA LEU A 36 11.24 15.89 14.75
C LEU A 36 10.28 15.89 13.55
N VAL A 37 10.81 16.17 12.36
CA VAL A 37 10.07 16.26 11.10
C VAL A 37 10.76 15.45 10.00
N PRO A 38 10.07 15.05 8.91
CA PRO A 38 10.67 14.16 7.92
C PRO A 38 11.77 14.80 7.07
N THR A 39 11.67 16.10 6.74
CA THR A 39 12.57 16.76 5.78
C THR A 39 13.05 18.13 6.24
N GLY A 40 14.16 18.61 5.66
CA GLY A 40 14.74 19.91 5.97
C GLY A 40 13.86 21.11 5.62
N ASP A 41 12.99 20.98 4.62
CA ASP A 41 12.04 22.04 4.26
C ASP A 41 10.98 22.23 5.35
N VAL A 42 10.48 21.11 5.89
CA VAL A 42 9.52 21.12 7.02
C VAL A 42 10.18 21.67 8.28
N VAL A 43 11.50 21.47 8.48
CA VAL A 43 12.24 22.11 9.60
C VAL A 43 12.13 23.63 9.53
N ASN A 44 12.29 24.22 8.35
CA ASN A 44 12.21 25.67 8.19
C ASN A 44 10.80 26.20 8.44
N GLU A 45 9.78 25.53 7.89
CA GLU A 45 8.37 25.87 8.12
C GLU A 45 8.00 25.81 9.60
N ALA A 46 8.31 24.68 10.26
CA ALA A 46 8.07 24.48 11.68
C ALA A 46 8.82 25.50 12.54
N TYR A 47 10.07 25.83 12.18
CA TYR A 47 10.86 26.84 12.88
C TYR A 47 10.25 28.24 12.81
N GLU A 48 9.91 28.73 11.61
CA GLU A 48 9.32 30.06 11.49
C GLU A 48 7.96 30.12 12.19
N LYS A 49 7.17 29.04 12.13
CA LYS A 49 5.89 28.97 12.85
C LYS A 49 6.08 29.01 14.36
N ALA A 50 6.99 28.21 14.90
CA ALA A 50 7.30 28.20 16.33
C ALA A 50 7.80 29.57 16.78
N ARG A 51 8.70 30.18 16.00
CA ARG A 51 9.28 31.50 16.26
C ARG A 51 8.22 32.59 16.29
N GLN A 52 7.33 32.64 15.29
CA GLN A 52 6.24 33.61 15.25
C GLN A 52 5.28 33.41 16.42
N THR A 53 4.98 32.16 16.78
CA THR A 53 4.14 31.83 17.93
C THR A 53 4.78 32.32 19.23
N ALA A 54 6.09 32.15 19.41
CA ALA A 54 6.80 32.64 20.58
C ALA A 54 6.76 34.17 20.67
N ILE A 55 6.99 34.89 19.56
CA ILE A 55 6.87 36.36 19.50
C ILE A 55 5.48 36.80 19.94
N ASN A 56 4.43 36.18 19.41
CA ASN A 56 3.05 36.52 19.73
C ASN A 56 2.69 36.28 21.22
N LEU A 57 3.37 35.33 21.86
CA LEU A 57 3.17 34.98 23.27
C LEU A 57 4.15 35.71 24.22
N GLY A 58 5.03 36.57 23.72
CA GLY A 58 6.06 37.22 24.53
C GLY A 58 7.19 36.29 25.01
N ILE A 59 7.33 35.11 24.43
CA ILE A 59 8.40 34.15 24.73
C ILE A 59 9.63 34.50 23.90
N ASN A 60 10.81 34.47 24.52
CA ASN A 60 12.06 34.79 23.84
C ASN A 60 12.31 33.85 22.65
N PRO A 61 12.30 34.34 21.39
CA PRO A 61 12.48 33.48 20.22
C PRO A 61 13.86 32.81 20.16
N LYS A 62 14.84 33.31 20.92
CA LYS A 62 16.16 32.68 21.09
C LYS A 62 16.11 31.32 21.79
N HIS A 63 14.96 30.94 22.38
CA HIS A 63 14.74 29.61 22.96
C HIS A 63 14.36 28.55 21.91
N ILE A 64 14.14 28.96 20.65
CA ILE A 64 13.77 28.07 19.55
C ILE A 64 14.98 27.95 18.63
N ARG A 65 15.41 26.71 18.39
CA ARG A 65 16.53 26.39 17.50
C ARG A 65 16.07 25.40 16.45
N LYS A 66 16.50 25.62 15.21
CA LYS A 66 16.51 24.57 14.18
C LYS A 66 17.90 23.96 14.06
N ILE A 67 17.95 22.64 13.91
CA ILE A 67 19.18 21.91 13.65
C ILE A 67 19.03 21.17 12.33
N ARG A 68 19.97 21.40 11.42
CA ARG A 68 20.09 20.74 10.12
C ARG A 68 21.38 19.94 10.06
N GLY A 69 21.33 18.87 9.25
CA GLY A 69 22.52 18.12 8.86
C GLY A 69 23.52 18.96 8.07
N ARG A 70 24.68 18.37 7.78
CA ARG A 70 25.73 18.99 6.95
C ARG A 70 25.24 19.07 5.49
N THR A 71 25.27 20.27 4.91
CA THR A 71 24.91 20.58 3.52
C THR A 71 26.08 21.30 2.87
N GLU A 72 26.26 21.04 1.58
CA GLU A 72 27.41 21.51 0.82
C GLU A 72 27.45 23.03 0.68
N GLY A 73 28.56 23.62 1.13
CA GLY A 73 28.91 25.01 0.95
C GLY A 73 30.28 25.17 0.31
N LYS A 74 30.48 26.31 -0.34
CA LYS A 74 31.79 26.75 -0.84
C LYS A 74 32.42 27.69 0.19
N GLU A 75 33.75 27.82 0.23
CA GLU A 75 34.43 28.66 1.22
C GLU A 75 34.17 30.16 1.03
N PRO A 76 33.88 30.93 2.11
CA PRO A 76 33.56 32.36 2.05
C PRO A 76 34.72 33.27 1.57
N LEU A 77 35.91 32.71 1.32
CA LEU A 77 37.14 33.47 1.08
C LEU A 77 37.40 33.80 -0.40
N LYS A 78 36.56 33.37 -1.35
CA LYS A 78 36.70 33.76 -2.77
C LYS A 78 35.66 34.81 -3.15
N PRO A 79 36.05 36.09 -3.35
CA PRO A 79 35.17 37.12 -3.89
C PRO A 79 34.51 36.62 -5.18
N GLY A 80 33.17 36.66 -5.25
CA GLY A 80 32.40 36.25 -6.44
C GLY A 80 31.85 34.83 -6.43
N TRP A 81 32.05 34.04 -5.38
CA TRP A 81 31.43 32.71 -5.26
C TRP A 81 30.06 32.80 -4.58
N ASN A 82 29.00 32.51 -5.33
CA ASN A 82 27.65 32.41 -4.78
C ASN A 82 27.54 31.16 -3.89
N HIS A 83 27.55 31.35 -2.58
CA HIS A 83 27.18 30.30 -1.63
C HIS A 83 25.71 29.97 -1.80
N ARG A 84 25.35 28.69 -1.62
CA ARG A 84 23.98 28.39 -1.25
C ARG A 84 23.75 29.06 0.11
N PRO A 85 22.76 29.96 0.26
CA PRO A 85 22.51 30.66 1.52
C PRO A 85 22.25 29.72 2.71
N ASP A 86 21.96 28.46 2.43
CA ASP A 86 21.54 27.44 3.38
C ASP A 86 22.59 26.33 3.59
N ALA A 87 23.82 26.53 3.10
CA ALA A 87 24.94 25.63 3.32
C ALA A 87 25.38 25.61 4.79
N THR A 88 25.69 24.41 5.31
CA THR A 88 26.12 24.24 6.70
C THR A 88 27.56 23.72 6.84
N CYS A 89 28.16 23.16 5.80
CA CYS A 89 29.52 22.63 5.83
C CYS A 89 30.35 22.98 4.59
N TYR A 90 31.56 23.52 4.79
CA TYR A 90 32.49 23.88 3.71
C TYR A 90 33.42 22.73 3.27
N ARG A 91 33.49 21.63 4.03
CA ARG A 91 34.29 20.42 3.72
C ARG A 91 33.40 19.21 3.42
N MET A 92 32.30 19.44 2.70
CA MET A 92 31.26 18.41 2.54
C MET A 92 31.76 17.17 1.77
N GLU A 93 32.69 17.33 0.83
CA GLU A 93 33.28 16.23 0.09
C GLU A 93 34.02 15.25 1.02
N GLU A 94 34.93 15.76 1.84
CA GLU A 94 35.66 14.97 2.83
C GLU A 94 34.72 14.35 3.88
N VAL A 95 33.70 15.10 4.32
CA VAL A 95 32.65 14.58 5.20
C VAL A 95 31.94 13.39 4.57
N ARG A 96 31.57 13.46 3.28
CA ARG A 96 30.93 12.35 2.56
C ARG A 96 31.88 11.16 2.43
N GLU A 97 33.16 11.40 2.15
CA GLU A 97 34.15 10.34 2.02
C GLU A 97 34.32 9.57 3.34
N ILE A 98 34.55 10.28 4.44
CA ILE A 98 34.71 9.71 5.79
C ILE A 98 33.43 9.00 6.23
N ALA A 99 32.27 9.61 6.01
CA ALA A 99 30.97 8.98 6.34
C ALA A 99 30.70 7.72 5.51
N ARG A 100 31.08 7.70 4.23
CA ARG A 100 30.92 6.53 3.35
C ARG A 100 31.76 5.34 3.81
N LYS A 101 32.87 5.60 4.48
CA LYS A 101 33.71 4.60 5.14
C LYS A 101 33.17 4.21 6.54
N GLY A 102 32.04 4.74 6.99
CA GLY A 102 31.43 4.47 8.30
C GLY A 102 32.02 5.26 9.47
N TYR A 103 33.00 6.13 9.23
CA TYR A 103 33.59 6.95 10.28
C TYR A 103 32.71 8.16 10.62
N ALA A 104 32.81 8.65 11.85
CA ALA A 104 32.08 9.83 12.28
C ALA A 104 32.78 11.11 11.78
N PRO A 105 32.17 11.93 10.91
CA PRO A 105 32.83 13.14 10.40
C PRO A 105 33.11 14.17 11.50
N GLY A 106 32.30 14.16 12.57
CA GLY A 106 32.52 15.01 13.74
C GLY A 106 33.82 14.71 14.50
N LEU A 107 34.36 13.49 14.37
CA LEU A 107 35.60 13.06 15.02
C LEU A 107 36.82 13.15 14.10
N ASN A 108 36.64 12.97 12.79
CA ASN A 108 37.78 12.88 11.87
C ASN A 108 37.97 14.12 10.99
N VAL A 109 36.91 14.87 10.67
CA VAL A 109 36.99 16.04 9.78
C VAL A 109 36.86 17.34 10.55
N CYS A 110 35.93 17.41 11.51
CA CYS A 110 35.65 18.64 12.24
C CYS A 110 36.80 19.14 13.12
N PRO A 111 37.55 18.30 13.86
CA PRO A 111 38.60 18.78 14.77
C PRO A 111 39.74 19.53 14.07
N GLU A 112 40.02 19.19 12.81
CA GLU A 112 41.08 19.79 11.99
C GLU A 112 40.52 20.76 10.95
N CYS A 113 39.23 21.12 11.05
CA CYS A 113 38.58 21.99 10.08
C CYS A 113 39.08 23.44 10.25
N PRO A 114 39.68 24.08 9.22
CA PRO A 114 40.12 25.48 9.32
C PRO A 114 38.96 26.45 9.53
N HIS A 115 37.73 26.01 9.21
CA HIS A 115 36.51 26.80 9.36
C HIS A 115 35.81 26.63 10.70
N ASP A 116 36.38 25.91 11.67
CA ASP A 116 35.70 25.55 12.93
C ASP A 116 34.98 26.73 13.63
N LYS A 117 35.64 27.89 13.71
CA LYS A 117 35.10 29.11 14.36
C LYS A 117 33.95 29.78 13.58
N VAL A 118 33.86 29.55 12.28
CA VAL A 118 32.87 30.16 11.39
C VAL A 118 31.90 29.15 10.79
N CYS A 119 32.07 27.86 11.11
CA CYS A 119 31.33 26.73 10.58
C CYS A 119 29.84 26.85 10.93
N PRO A 120 28.94 27.07 9.95
CA PRO A 120 27.53 27.25 10.25
C PRO A 120 26.93 26.00 10.92
N TYR A 121 27.40 24.79 10.57
CA TYR A 121 26.97 23.56 11.23
C TYR A 121 27.28 23.57 12.72
N LYS A 122 28.51 23.94 13.13
CA LYS A 122 28.92 23.99 14.54
C LYS A 122 28.16 25.08 15.31
N LYS A 123 27.95 26.24 14.68
CA LYS A 123 27.19 27.36 15.25
C LYS A 123 25.75 27.00 15.64
N GLN A 124 25.14 26.00 14.99
CA GLN A 124 23.80 25.53 15.39
C GLN A 124 23.74 24.98 16.83
N PHE A 125 24.87 24.47 17.32
CA PHE A 125 25.01 23.84 18.62
C PHE A 125 25.55 24.78 19.71
N GLU A 126 25.99 25.98 19.34
CA GLU A 126 26.27 27.04 20.32
C GLU A 126 25.00 27.33 21.13
N ASP A 127 25.13 27.58 22.42
CA ASP A 127 24.03 27.86 23.35
C ASP A 127 22.93 26.78 23.45
N MET A 128 23.16 25.56 22.98
CA MET A 128 22.19 24.45 23.06
C MET A 128 21.61 24.20 24.48
N PRO A 129 22.34 24.42 25.60
CA PRO A 129 21.77 24.35 26.94
C PRO A 129 20.66 25.37 27.22
N LEU A 130 20.71 26.55 26.58
CA LEU A 130 19.70 27.61 26.71
C LEU A 130 18.45 27.35 25.84
N GLN A 131 18.57 26.45 24.85
CA GLN A 131 17.50 26.16 23.91
C GLN A 131 16.42 25.28 24.54
N ARG A 132 15.17 25.69 24.36
CA ARG A 132 13.99 25.03 24.93
C ARG A 132 13.22 24.22 23.89
N ILE A 133 13.13 24.70 22.65
CA ILE A 133 12.55 23.94 21.54
C ILE A 133 13.62 23.73 20.48
N ILE A 134 13.88 22.47 20.15
CA ILE A 134 14.82 22.07 19.12
C ILE A 134 14.03 21.38 18.01
N ILE A 135 14.10 21.92 16.81
CA ILE A 135 13.42 21.40 15.62
C ILE A 135 14.47 20.79 14.71
N ALA A 136 14.33 19.52 14.37
CA ALA A 136 15.33 18.78 13.58
C ALA A 136 14.64 17.76 12.66
N THR A 137 15.38 17.24 11.69
CA THR A 137 14.88 16.11 10.91
C THR A 137 14.97 14.81 11.69
N HIS A 138 14.21 13.80 11.28
CA HIS A 138 14.32 12.44 11.81
C HIS A 138 15.76 11.94 11.72
N GLU A 139 16.41 12.07 10.56
CA GLU A 139 17.79 11.63 10.35
C GLU A 139 18.80 12.28 11.30
N VAL A 140 18.63 13.59 11.60
CA VAL A 140 19.53 14.31 12.51
C VAL A 140 19.36 13.82 13.95
N ALA A 141 18.17 13.37 14.34
CA ALA A 141 17.88 12.91 15.70
C ALA A 141 18.79 11.76 16.16
N LYS A 142 19.25 10.91 15.24
CA LYS A 142 20.18 9.80 15.48
C LYS A 142 21.49 10.24 16.14
N TYR A 143 21.89 11.48 15.89
CA TYR A 143 23.17 12.05 16.32
C TYR A 143 23.01 13.13 17.39
N LEU A 144 21.79 13.36 17.89
CA LEU A 144 21.52 14.37 18.90
C LEU A 144 21.51 13.75 20.31
N GLU A 145 22.58 13.99 21.06
CA GLU A 145 22.65 13.64 22.49
C GLU A 145 21.92 14.68 23.35
N LEU A 146 20.59 14.73 23.21
CA LEU A 146 19.74 15.72 23.87
C LEU A 146 18.86 15.10 24.95
N VAL A 147 18.98 15.61 26.18
CA VAL A 147 17.97 15.37 27.22
C VAL A 147 16.75 16.25 26.95
N SER A 148 15.71 15.65 26.39
CA SER A 148 14.43 16.31 26.12
C SER A 148 13.38 15.80 27.08
N HIS A 149 12.46 16.66 27.52
CA HIS A 149 11.33 16.24 28.35
C HIS A 149 10.20 15.67 27.50
N ILE A 150 10.01 16.22 26.31
CA ILE A 150 8.99 15.84 25.33
C ILE A 150 9.68 15.66 23.97
N VAL A 151 9.39 14.56 23.30
CA VAL A 151 9.77 14.33 21.90
C VAL A 151 8.48 14.29 21.08
N ILE A 152 8.43 15.09 20.02
CA ILE A 152 7.37 15.03 19.01
C ILE A 152 7.98 14.45 17.75
N ILE A 153 7.32 13.45 17.17
CA ILE A 153 7.72 12.84 15.89
C ILE A 153 6.58 13.09 14.91
N ASP A 154 6.79 13.96 13.93
CA ASP A 154 5.82 14.26 12.87
C ASP A 154 6.07 13.38 11.65
N GLU A 155 5.03 12.66 11.19
CA GLU A 155 5.12 11.59 10.19
C GLU A 155 5.92 10.36 10.64
N ASN A 156 5.85 9.30 9.84
CA ASN A 156 6.55 8.04 10.05
C ASN A 156 8.09 8.19 9.97
N PRO A 157 8.85 7.84 11.03
CA PRO A 157 10.30 7.94 11.04
C PRO A 157 11.05 6.69 10.57
N VAL A 158 10.38 5.56 10.31
CA VAL A 158 11.01 4.26 9.99
C VAL A 158 12.10 4.39 8.93
N LYS A 159 11.80 5.02 7.79
CA LYS A 159 12.76 5.16 6.68
C LYS A 159 14.01 5.96 7.07
N ALA A 160 13.90 6.93 7.98
CA ALA A 160 15.02 7.75 8.43
C ALA A 160 15.91 7.03 9.45
N TYR A 161 15.35 6.06 10.16
CA TYR A 161 16.03 5.23 11.15
C TYR A 161 16.52 3.90 10.57
N TYR A 162 15.98 3.46 9.44
CA TYR A 162 16.52 2.34 8.68
C TYR A 162 17.81 2.75 7.95
N GLU A 163 18.85 1.95 8.08
CA GLU A 163 20.10 2.12 7.36
C GLU A 163 20.48 0.84 6.63
N GLU A 164 20.78 0.96 5.34
CA GLU A 164 21.42 -0.07 4.51
C GLU A 164 22.87 0.34 4.30
N HIS A 165 23.79 -0.56 4.61
CA HIS A 165 25.22 -0.37 4.43
C HIS A 165 25.78 -1.47 3.54
N VAL A 166 26.71 -1.09 2.65
CA VAL A 166 27.33 -1.99 1.68
C VAL A 166 28.83 -1.95 1.87
N VAL A 167 29.42 -3.10 2.20
CA VAL A 167 30.85 -3.32 2.38
C VAL A 167 31.37 -4.08 1.17
N SER A 168 32.49 -3.63 0.61
CA SER A 168 33.10 -4.30 -0.54
C SER A 168 33.83 -5.58 -0.11
N LEU A 169 34.03 -6.50 -1.05
CA LEU A 169 34.87 -7.69 -0.80
C LEU A 169 36.29 -7.29 -0.38
N GLU A 170 36.86 -6.25 -0.99
CA GLU A 170 38.18 -5.72 -0.67
C GLU A 170 38.27 -5.25 0.80
N SER A 171 37.24 -4.54 1.30
CA SER A 171 37.19 -4.14 2.71
C SER A 171 37.20 -5.34 3.66
N ILE A 172 36.46 -6.40 3.35
CA ILE A 172 36.49 -7.64 4.16
C ILE A 172 37.86 -8.33 4.09
N GLN A 173 38.53 -8.31 2.94
CA GLN A 173 39.86 -8.88 2.77
C GLN A 173 40.94 -8.12 3.56
N ASN A 174 40.76 -6.82 3.81
CA ASN A 174 41.69 -6.02 4.62
C ASN A 174 41.77 -6.49 6.08
N LEU A 175 40.76 -7.23 6.59
CA LEU A 175 40.81 -7.85 7.92
C LEU A 175 41.78 -9.03 8.00
N LEU A 176 41.98 -9.77 6.91
CA LEU A 176 42.75 -11.03 6.90
C LEU A 176 44.18 -10.90 7.46
N PRO A 177 45.00 -9.91 7.07
CA PRO A 177 46.35 -9.76 7.62
C PRO A 177 46.38 -9.23 9.06
N LYS A 178 45.24 -8.81 9.61
CA LYS A 178 45.13 -8.13 10.91
C LYS A 178 44.62 -9.02 12.04
N ILE A 179 44.18 -10.23 11.71
CA ILE A 179 43.65 -11.21 12.68
C ILE A 179 44.45 -12.52 12.65
N PRO A 180 44.40 -13.34 13.71
CA PRO A 180 45.06 -14.64 13.73
C PRO A 180 44.59 -15.57 12.61
N LEU A 181 45.50 -16.45 12.15
CA LEU A 181 45.29 -17.32 11.00
C LEU A 181 43.97 -18.13 11.06
N LYS A 182 43.62 -18.68 12.22
CA LYS A 182 42.38 -19.46 12.39
C LYS A 182 41.12 -18.65 12.08
N SER A 183 41.07 -17.38 12.47
CA SER A 183 39.92 -16.51 12.17
C SER A 183 39.96 -15.97 10.74
N ALA A 184 41.16 -15.79 10.18
CA ALA A 184 41.32 -15.51 8.76
C ALA A 184 40.79 -16.65 7.89
N GLU A 185 40.95 -17.92 8.31
CA GLU A 185 40.36 -19.08 7.65
C GLU A 185 38.82 -19.02 7.65
N THR A 186 38.19 -18.60 8.76
CA THR A 186 36.73 -18.36 8.83
C THR A 186 36.28 -17.35 7.79
N ILE A 187 36.96 -16.19 7.67
CA ILE A 187 36.65 -15.18 6.66
C ILE A 187 36.85 -15.73 5.24
N ASN A 188 37.91 -16.50 5.01
CA ASN A 188 38.15 -17.13 3.70
C ASN A 188 37.04 -18.13 3.32
N LYS A 189 36.46 -18.88 4.26
CA LYS A 189 35.29 -19.74 4.01
C LYS A 189 34.07 -18.92 3.56
N MET A 190 33.82 -17.76 4.18
CA MET A 190 32.76 -16.84 3.77
C MET A 190 32.99 -16.29 2.35
N ILE A 191 34.23 -15.85 2.07
CA ILE A 191 34.61 -15.34 0.74
C ILE A 191 34.44 -16.42 -0.33
N LYS A 192 34.88 -17.65 -0.07
CA LYS A 192 34.70 -18.77 -1.00
C LYS A 192 33.23 -19.01 -1.32
N SER A 193 32.36 -19.04 -0.29
CA SER A 193 30.92 -19.20 -0.45
C SER A 193 30.29 -18.07 -1.28
N SER A 194 30.79 -16.84 -1.14
CA SER A 194 30.35 -15.70 -1.95
C SER A 194 30.71 -15.81 -3.43
N GLN A 195 31.88 -16.40 -3.74
CA GLN A 195 32.32 -16.66 -5.12
C GLN A 195 31.48 -17.76 -5.78
N GLU A 196 31.15 -18.80 -5.02
CA GLU A 196 30.24 -19.86 -5.46
C GLU A 196 28.83 -19.31 -5.74
N LEU A 197 28.32 -18.43 -4.88
CA LEU A 197 27.05 -17.72 -5.09
C LEU A 197 27.06 -16.89 -6.39
N LEU A 198 28.14 -16.14 -6.63
CA LEU A 198 28.29 -15.37 -7.86
C LEU A 198 28.30 -16.29 -9.10
N HIS A 199 29.02 -17.41 -9.04
CA HIS A 199 29.02 -18.40 -10.12
C HIS A 199 27.61 -18.94 -10.40
N GLN A 200 26.83 -19.23 -9.35
CA GLN A 200 25.45 -19.67 -9.48
C GLN A 200 24.54 -18.59 -10.06
N ALA A 201 24.67 -17.33 -9.63
CA ALA A 201 23.88 -16.20 -10.14
C ALA A 201 24.11 -16.00 -11.64
N VAL A 202 25.38 -16.07 -12.08
CA VAL A 202 25.77 -16.04 -13.50
C VAL A 202 25.14 -17.21 -14.26
N LYS A 203 25.30 -18.44 -13.75
CA LYS A 203 24.79 -19.66 -14.39
C LYS A 203 23.27 -19.65 -14.55
N CYS A 204 22.55 -19.17 -13.55
CA CYS A 204 21.09 -19.13 -13.54
C CYS A 204 20.51 -17.92 -14.29
N LYS A 205 21.35 -17.01 -14.80
CA LYS A 205 20.95 -15.70 -15.36
C LYS A 205 20.04 -14.92 -14.40
N GLN A 206 20.21 -15.13 -13.09
CA GLN A 206 19.48 -14.39 -12.08
C GLN A 206 20.21 -13.07 -11.84
N GLY A 207 19.46 -11.96 -11.83
CA GLY A 207 20.03 -10.62 -11.66
C GLY A 207 20.83 -10.46 -10.36
N GLU A 208 20.45 -11.17 -9.29
CA GLU A 208 21.05 -11.08 -7.97
C GLU A 208 20.83 -12.40 -7.21
N GLY A 209 21.81 -12.80 -6.38
CA GLY A 209 21.70 -13.87 -5.39
C GLY A 209 22.11 -13.39 -4.00
N ARG A 210 21.56 -13.99 -2.94
CA ARG A 210 21.83 -13.61 -1.55
C ARG A 210 22.07 -14.85 -0.67
N ILE A 211 23.02 -14.73 0.27
CA ILE A 211 23.20 -15.66 1.40
C ILE A 211 23.06 -14.86 2.69
N TYR A 212 22.00 -15.11 3.45
CA TYR A 212 21.78 -14.47 4.75
C TYR A 212 22.67 -15.09 5.82
N ALA A 213 23.27 -14.27 6.68
CA ALA A 213 24.09 -14.76 7.79
C ALA A 213 23.22 -15.53 8.80
N ASP A 214 22.18 -14.86 9.28
CA ASP A 214 21.12 -15.40 10.13
C ASP A 214 19.77 -15.19 9.41
N PRO A 215 19.25 -16.19 8.67
CA PRO A 215 18.02 -16.04 7.92
C PRO A 215 16.81 -15.95 8.86
N ARG A 216 16.13 -14.79 8.83
CA ARG A 216 14.95 -14.51 9.67
C ARG A 216 13.65 -14.51 8.87
N SER A 217 12.54 -14.66 9.57
CA SER A 217 11.17 -14.52 9.04
C SER A 217 10.97 -15.22 7.69
N ASN A 218 10.79 -14.46 6.61
CA ASN A 218 10.53 -14.98 5.27
C ASN A 218 11.67 -15.85 4.72
N TRP A 219 12.87 -15.73 5.28
CA TRP A 219 14.05 -16.50 4.90
C TRP A 219 14.34 -17.66 5.86
N SER A 220 13.59 -17.82 6.95
CA SER A 220 13.84 -18.84 8.00
C SER A 220 13.89 -20.29 7.50
N HIS A 221 13.36 -20.56 6.30
CA HIS A 221 13.42 -21.86 5.64
C HIS A 221 14.69 -22.09 4.81
N THR A 222 15.59 -21.10 4.73
CA THR A 222 16.85 -21.17 3.99
C THR A 222 18.02 -21.46 4.91
N GLU A 223 19.09 -22.04 4.38
CA GLU A 223 20.32 -22.24 5.13
C GLU A 223 21.03 -20.89 5.34
N GLY A 224 21.51 -20.66 6.57
CA GLY A 224 22.34 -19.50 6.89
C GLY A 224 23.78 -19.66 6.40
N LEU A 225 24.52 -18.54 6.39
CA LEU A 225 25.92 -18.49 5.96
C LEU A 225 26.80 -19.51 6.67
N SER A 226 26.60 -19.71 7.98
CA SER A 226 27.38 -20.66 8.79
C SER A 226 27.23 -22.09 8.28
N SER A 227 26.01 -22.49 7.90
CA SER A 227 25.73 -23.82 7.32
C SER A 227 26.37 -23.94 5.94
N ILE A 228 26.13 -22.97 5.06
CA ILE A 228 26.62 -22.98 3.67
C ILE A 228 28.15 -23.00 3.63
N ALA A 229 28.79 -22.18 4.47
CA ALA A 229 30.25 -22.03 4.52
C ALA A 229 30.94 -23.09 5.40
N ASN A 230 30.20 -23.98 6.06
CA ASN A 230 30.71 -24.93 7.05
C ASN A 230 31.56 -24.25 8.15
N ILE A 231 30.99 -23.19 8.72
CA ILE A 231 31.58 -22.43 9.84
C ILE A 231 30.84 -22.84 11.12
N PRO A 232 31.46 -23.68 11.97
CA PRO A 232 30.87 -24.05 13.25
C PRO A 232 30.81 -22.83 14.18
N LYS A 233 29.93 -22.88 15.19
CA LYS A 233 29.71 -21.74 16.09
C LYS A 233 30.98 -21.32 16.83
N GLU A 234 31.82 -22.28 17.19
CA GLU A 234 33.09 -22.03 17.89
C GLU A 234 34.07 -21.22 17.03
N GLU A 235 34.01 -21.34 15.70
CA GLU A 235 34.82 -20.51 14.79
C GLU A 235 34.28 -19.08 14.67
N TRP A 236 32.97 -18.90 14.80
CA TRP A 236 32.35 -17.57 14.89
C TRP A 236 32.70 -16.87 16.20
N ASP A 237 32.54 -17.58 17.33
CA ASP A 237 32.88 -17.07 18.65
C ASP A 237 34.39 -16.68 18.70
N LEU A 238 35.27 -17.52 18.14
CA LEU A 238 36.71 -17.21 18.03
C LEU A 238 36.99 -16.01 17.12
N LEU A 239 36.26 -15.86 16.01
CA LEU A 239 36.38 -14.69 15.14
C LEU A 239 35.94 -13.41 15.87
N ASP A 240 34.83 -13.44 16.58
CA ASP A 240 34.33 -12.30 17.36
C ASP A 240 35.34 -11.89 18.45
N ASP A 241 35.88 -12.86 19.19
CA ASP A 241 36.93 -12.66 20.19
C ASP A 241 38.17 -11.98 19.57
N HIS A 242 38.62 -12.42 18.39
CA HIS A 242 39.77 -11.80 17.74
C HIS A 242 39.45 -10.43 17.12
N LEU A 243 38.22 -10.17 16.70
CA LEU A 243 37.78 -8.85 16.23
C LEU A 243 37.64 -7.85 17.39
N SER A 244 37.52 -8.31 18.64
CA SER A 244 37.45 -7.45 19.82
C SER A 244 38.67 -6.52 19.97
N VAL A 245 39.82 -6.86 19.37
CA VAL A 245 41.02 -5.99 19.36
C VAL A 245 40.78 -4.65 18.65
N PHE A 246 39.81 -4.61 17.73
CA PHE A 246 39.39 -3.40 17.03
C PHE A 246 38.28 -2.64 17.76
N GLU A 247 37.80 -3.13 18.90
CA GLU A 247 36.89 -2.38 19.73
C GLU A 247 37.60 -1.23 20.46
N LYS A 248 36.81 -0.25 20.87
CA LYS A 248 37.27 0.89 21.63
C LYS A 248 37.73 0.42 23.02
N PHE A 249 38.96 0.71 23.40
CA PHE A 249 39.43 0.38 24.75
C PHE A 249 38.73 1.26 25.81
N GLU A 250 38.65 0.78 27.05
CA GLU A 250 37.95 1.45 28.16
C GLU A 250 38.38 2.92 28.35
N ASN A 251 39.69 3.19 28.23
CA ASN A 251 40.28 4.52 28.39
C ASN A 251 40.53 5.27 27.06
N GLU A 252 40.20 4.66 25.92
CA GLU A 252 40.42 5.26 24.60
C GLU A 252 39.29 6.26 24.28
N LYS A 253 39.61 7.46 23.83
CA LYS A 253 38.59 8.41 23.38
C LYS A 253 38.03 7.97 22.02
N PRO A 254 36.75 8.26 21.69
CA PRO A 254 36.18 7.89 20.39
C PRO A 254 37.00 8.34 19.16
N ILE A 255 37.62 9.53 19.23
CA ILE A 255 38.51 10.02 18.16
C ILE A 255 39.80 9.22 18.04
N GLN A 256 40.38 8.75 19.16
CA GLN A 256 41.60 7.94 19.15
C GLN A 256 41.31 6.57 18.55
N HIS A 257 40.19 5.98 18.94
CA HIS A 257 39.71 4.71 18.39
C HIS A 257 39.52 4.77 16.86
N GLN A 258 38.79 5.77 16.36
CA GLN A 258 38.59 5.88 14.90
C GLN A 258 39.90 6.18 14.15
N ARG A 259 40.83 6.95 14.73
CA ARG A 259 42.16 7.15 14.14
C ARG A 259 42.97 5.86 14.05
N ARG A 260 42.97 5.04 15.11
CA ARG A 260 43.60 3.71 15.10
C ARG A 260 43.01 2.82 14.00
N LEU A 261 41.68 2.79 13.85
CA LEU A 261 41.04 2.06 12.76
C LEU A 261 41.46 2.55 11.37
N ILE A 262 41.58 3.87 11.17
CA ILE A 262 42.08 4.46 9.92
C ILE A 262 43.53 4.04 9.65
N GLU A 263 44.40 4.07 10.67
CA GLU A 263 45.81 3.65 10.57
C GLU A 263 45.94 2.17 10.21
N GLU A 264 45.02 1.34 10.71
CA GLU A 264 44.94 -0.08 10.38
C GLU A 264 44.24 -0.38 9.04
N ASN A 265 43.70 0.64 8.37
CA ASN A 265 42.88 0.53 7.16
C ASN A 265 41.63 -0.36 7.34
N ILE A 266 41.01 -0.28 8.52
CA ILE A 266 39.82 -1.05 8.92
C ILE A 266 38.64 -0.11 9.04
N THR A 267 37.56 -0.37 8.30
CA THR A 267 36.37 0.48 8.37
C THR A 267 35.42 0.05 9.49
N PRO A 268 34.70 0.96 10.18
CA PRO A 268 33.64 0.56 11.10
C PRO A 268 32.57 -0.31 10.45
N LEU A 269 32.31 -0.15 9.15
CA LEU A 269 31.27 -0.90 8.44
C LEU A 269 31.59 -2.40 8.34
N GLU A 270 32.84 -2.79 8.12
CA GLU A 270 33.20 -4.22 8.04
C GLU A 270 33.10 -4.89 9.41
N LEU A 271 33.48 -4.20 10.49
CA LEU A 271 33.34 -4.68 11.86
C LEU A 271 31.86 -4.81 12.25
N GLU A 272 31.03 -3.84 11.87
CA GLU A 272 29.59 -3.92 12.11
C GLU A 272 28.92 -5.05 11.34
N TRP A 273 29.31 -5.26 10.07
CA TRP A 273 28.80 -6.40 9.30
C TRP A 273 29.12 -7.72 10.00
N MET A 274 30.37 -7.90 10.48
CA MET A 274 30.78 -9.12 11.19
C MET A 274 29.96 -9.34 12.46
N LYS A 275 29.75 -8.28 13.25
CA LYS A 275 28.96 -8.34 14.50
C LYS A 275 27.48 -8.64 14.27
N ILE A 276 26.89 -8.11 13.20
CA ILE A 276 25.50 -8.45 12.85
C ILE A 276 25.44 -9.88 12.30
N ALA A 277 26.42 -10.29 11.50
CA ALA A 277 26.48 -11.64 10.94
C ALA A 277 26.68 -12.73 12.00
N SER A 278 27.43 -12.46 13.08
CA SER A 278 27.61 -13.37 14.23
C SER A 278 26.43 -13.36 15.20
N GLY A 279 25.49 -12.41 15.06
CA GLY A 279 24.38 -12.23 15.99
C GLY A 279 24.73 -11.45 17.26
N TYR A 280 25.93 -10.86 17.34
CA TYR A 280 26.33 -9.99 18.46
C TYR A 280 25.55 -8.66 18.48
N MET A 281 25.16 -8.16 17.31
CA MET A 281 24.30 -6.98 17.17
C MET A 281 23.01 -7.29 16.41
N ASP A 282 21.92 -6.62 16.79
CA ASP A 282 20.65 -6.70 16.08
C ASP A 282 20.75 -6.09 14.67
N GLY A 283 20.26 -6.82 13.69
CA GLY A 283 20.21 -6.40 12.30
C GLY A 283 20.04 -7.60 11.38
N ILE A 284 20.19 -7.34 10.08
CA ILE A 284 20.23 -8.37 9.04
C ILE A 284 21.52 -8.20 8.28
N ALA A 285 22.34 -9.23 8.22
CA ALA A 285 23.54 -9.27 7.38
C ALA A 285 23.39 -10.36 6.31
N TYR A 286 23.83 -10.06 5.10
CA TYR A 286 23.89 -11.04 4.02
C TYR A 286 25.02 -10.73 3.03
N ILE A 287 25.43 -11.75 2.30
CA ILE A 287 26.30 -11.61 1.14
C ILE A 287 25.43 -11.50 -0.10
N ARG A 288 25.67 -10.48 -0.92
CA ARG A 288 24.98 -10.23 -2.19
C ARG A 288 25.92 -10.45 -3.35
N ALA A 289 25.52 -11.30 -4.28
CA ALA A 289 26.17 -11.47 -5.58
C ALA A 289 25.31 -10.88 -6.71
N ASP A 290 25.86 -9.97 -7.52
CA ASP A 290 25.20 -9.35 -8.67
C ASP A 290 26.13 -9.41 -9.89
N HIS A 291 25.83 -10.31 -10.83
CA HIS A 291 26.67 -10.53 -12.00
C HIS A 291 26.71 -9.36 -12.99
N ARG A 292 25.85 -8.35 -12.80
CA ARG A 292 25.82 -7.14 -13.66
C ARG A 292 26.80 -6.07 -13.17
N LYS A 293 27.39 -6.24 -11.99
CA LYS A 293 28.34 -5.30 -11.41
C LYS A 293 29.77 -5.78 -11.60
N GLU A 294 30.69 -4.82 -11.78
CA GLU A 294 32.13 -5.08 -11.93
C GLU A 294 32.69 -5.77 -10.68
N GLN A 295 32.37 -5.25 -9.50
CA GLN A 295 32.58 -5.91 -8.21
C GLN A 295 31.33 -6.73 -7.89
N GLY A 296 31.22 -7.92 -8.49
CA GLY A 296 30.03 -8.76 -8.44
C GLY A 296 29.64 -9.29 -7.05
N ILE A 297 30.40 -8.99 -5.98
CA ILE A 297 30.16 -9.45 -4.60
C ILE A 297 30.19 -8.23 -3.66
N SER A 298 29.21 -8.17 -2.76
CA SER A 298 29.13 -7.17 -1.70
C SER A 298 28.57 -7.77 -0.41
N PHE A 299 29.04 -7.29 0.74
CA PHE A 299 28.57 -7.66 2.06
C PHE A 299 27.61 -6.58 2.53
N VAL A 300 26.33 -6.90 2.67
CA VAL A 300 25.28 -5.92 2.99
C VAL A 300 24.79 -6.18 4.40
N TYR A 301 24.57 -5.11 5.16
CA TYR A 301 23.80 -5.21 6.39
C TYR A 301 22.78 -4.09 6.50
N ASN A 302 21.70 -4.39 7.22
CA ASN A 302 20.60 -3.49 7.50
C ASN A 302 20.35 -3.45 9.00
N LYS A 303 20.10 -2.25 9.53
CA LYS A 303 19.80 -2.06 10.95
C LYS A 303 18.84 -0.91 11.18
N LEU A 304 18.19 -0.92 12.34
CA LEU A 304 17.43 0.20 12.85
C LEU A 304 18.32 1.02 13.79
N CYS A 305 18.50 2.29 13.45
CA CYS A 305 19.24 3.29 14.21
C CYS A 305 18.28 4.31 14.84
N ALA A 306 17.20 3.83 15.46
CA ALA A 306 16.26 4.70 16.16
C ALA A 306 16.90 5.22 17.47
N PRO A 307 16.81 6.52 17.79
CA PRO A 307 17.23 7.02 19.09
C PRO A 307 16.41 6.37 20.19
N ASP A 308 17.04 6.00 21.29
CA ASP A 308 16.38 5.31 22.41
C ASP A 308 15.30 6.18 23.11
N PHE A 309 15.45 7.51 23.00
CA PHE A 309 14.70 8.53 23.72
C PHE A 309 14.48 8.20 25.20
N GLU A 310 15.41 7.49 25.86
CA GLU A 310 15.20 6.94 27.21
C GLU A 310 14.95 8.03 28.24
N LYS A 311 15.65 9.15 28.08
CA LYS A 311 15.55 10.32 28.96
C LYS A 311 14.28 11.14 28.69
N ALA A 312 13.55 10.86 27.62
CA ALA A 312 12.29 11.52 27.32
C ALA A 312 11.17 11.01 28.22
N LYS A 313 10.50 11.94 28.90
CA LYS A 313 9.34 11.61 29.74
C LYS A 313 8.15 11.18 28.91
N ASN A 314 7.96 11.79 27.73
CA ASN A 314 6.89 11.47 26.79
C ASN A 314 7.36 11.58 25.34
N ILE A 315 6.92 10.64 24.52
CA ILE A 315 7.00 10.66 23.06
C ILE A 315 5.58 10.80 22.51
N ILE A 316 5.40 11.73 21.57
CA ILE A 316 4.14 11.96 20.87
C ILE A 316 4.41 11.84 19.37
N CYS A 317 3.90 10.77 18.77
CA CYS A 317 3.97 10.56 17.33
C CYS A 317 2.70 11.11 16.68
N GLN A 318 2.85 11.91 15.62
CA GLN A 318 1.75 12.50 14.84
C GLN A 318 1.81 11.97 13.42
N ASP A 319 1.12 10.86 13.16
CA ASP A 319 1.12 10.20 11.86
C ASP A 319 -0.31 9.79 11.48
N ALA A 320 -0.77 10.27 10.34
CA ALA A 320 -2.06 9.90 9.76
C ALA A 320 -2.21 8.40 9.49
N THR A 321 -1.08 7.76 9.23
CA THR A 321 -0.95 6.39 8.75
C THR A 321 -0.15 5.53 9.71
N GLY A 322 0.10 6.03 10.93
CA GLY A 322 0.89 5.35 11.93
C GLY A 322 0.18 4.10 12.44
N ILE A 323 0.97 3.05 12.68
CA ILE A 323 0.54 1.78 13.27
C ILE A 323 1.31 1.61 14.58
N ILE A 324 0.62 1.21 15.66
CA ILE A 324 1.25 1.09 16.99
C ILE A 324 2.37 0.05 16.94
N GLU A 325 2.11 -1.10 16.32
CA GLU A 325 3.03 -2.22 16.22
C GLU A 325 4.32 -1.82 15.50
N GLU A 326 4.24 -0.96 14.49
CA GLU A 326 5.40 -0.43 13.77
C GLU A 326 6.23 0.50 14.66
N LEU A 327 5.59 1.39 15.42
CA LEU A 327 6.30 2.28 16.35
C LEU A 327 6.93 1.53 17.52
N GLN A 328 6.25 0.49 18.01
CA GLN A 328 6.78 -0.39 19.06
C GLN A 328 7.95 -1.23 18.53
N ALA A 329 7.89 -1.72 17.29
CA ALA A 329 9.02 -2.37 16.63
C ALA A 329 10.22 -1.41 16.52
N LEU A 330 9.97 -0.16 16.16
CA LEU A 330 11.01 0.85 16.00
C LEU A 330 11.59 1.34 17.34
N LEU A 331 10.77 1.39 18.39
CA LEU A 331 11.12 1.84 19.74
C LEU A 331 10.72 0.76 20.77
N PRO A 332 11.42 -0.38 20.82
CA PRO A 332 11.00 -1.58 21.56
C PRO A 332 10.90 -1.41 23.08
N ARG A 333 11.55 -0.39 23.64
CA ARG A 333 11.49 -0.04 25.07
C ARG A 333 10.33 0.90 25.42
N ARG A 334 9.49 1.25 24.46
CA ARG A 334 8.41 2.23 24.60
C ARG A 334 7.05 1.58 24.29
N SER A 335 6.00 2.12 24.90
CA SER A 335 4.63 1.66 24.68
C SER A 335 3.74 2.84 24.31
N PHE A 336 2.90 2.65 23.30
CA PHE A 336 2.09 3.72 22.72
C PHE A 336 0.61 3.45 22.94
N LYS A 337 -0.13 4.49 23.33
CA LYS A 337 -1.59 4.52 23.23
C LYS A 337 -1.99 5.20 21.91
N LEU A 338 -3.01 4.67 21.25
CA LEU A 338 -3.61 5.31 20.08
C LEU A 338 -4.63 6.35 20.53
N VAL A 339 -4.49 7.55 20.01
CA VAL A 339 -5.53 8.58 20.01
C VAL A 339 -5.95 8.78 18.56
N ASP A 340 -7.11 8.26 18.19
CA ASP A 340 -7.66 8.47 16.86
C ASP A 340 -8.37 9.82 16.82
N ALA A 341 -7.76 10.77 16.12
CA ALA A 341 -8.29 12.09 15.83
C ALA A 341 -8.45 12.28 14.31
N ALA A 342 -8.64 11.17 13.57
CA ALA A 342 -8.98 11.24 12.16
C ALA A 342 -10.35 11.92 12.00
N VAL A 343 -10.41 12.81 11.01
CA VAL A 343 -11.63 13.54 10.64
C VAL A 343 -12.24 12.89 9.42
N ASP A 344 -13.56 12.68 9.46
CA ASP A 344 -14.32 12.22 8.30
C ASP A 344 -14.16 13.16 7.12
N LEU A 345 -13.99 12.57 5.94
CA LEU A 345 -13.84 13.33 4.71
C LEU A 345 -15.19 13.77 4.15
N PRO A 346 -15.46 15.09 4.04
CA PRO A 346 -16.65 15.56 3.35
C PRO A 346 -16.51 15.40 1.83
N GLY A 347 -17.64 15.38 1.13
CA GLY A 347 -17.68 15.29 -0.33
C GLY A 347 -18.02 13.90 -0.83
N ARG A 348 -17.81 13.68 -2.13
CA ARG A 348 -18.29 12.48 -2.84
C ARG A 348 -17.16 11.47 -3.03
N LYS A 349 -17.42 10.21 -2.72
CA LYS A 349 -16.44 9.13 -2.70
C LYS A 349 -16.85 8.02 -3.67
N TYR A 350 -16.07 7.84 -4.72
CA TYR A 350 -16.33 6.87 -5.78
C TYR A 350 -15.23 5.82 -5.84
N HIS A 351 -15.63 4.54 -5.76
CA HIS A 351 -14.72 3.41 -6.00
C HIS A 351 -15.06 2.73 -7.32
N LEU A 352 -14.18 2.90 -8.31
CA LEU A 352 -14.27 2.20 -9.59
C LEU A 352 -13.28 1.03 -9.55
N LYS A 353 -13.78 -0.17 -9.24
CA LYS A 353 -12.93 -1.33 -8.98
C LYS A 353 -12.31 -1.83 -10.30
N TYR A 354 -11.01 -1.56 -10.47
CA TYR A 354 -10.23 -1.98 -11.63
C TYR A 354 -8.88 -2.57 -11.23
N ALA A 355 -8.40 -3.56 -11.99
CA ALA A 355 -7.02 -4.03 -11.91
C ALA A 355 -6.07 -3.07 -12.66
N LEU A 356 -5.67 -1.98 -11.99
CA LEU A 356 -4.78 -0.92 -12.50
C LEU A 356 -3.46 -0.86 -11.73
N GLY A 357 -2.88 -2.03 -11.43
CA GLY A 357 -1.53 -2.12 -10.86
C GLY A 357 -0.46 -1.65 -11.86
N LYS A 358 0.74 -1.33 -11.36
CA LYS A 358 1.86 -0.80 -12.17
C LYS A 358 2.08 -1.63 -13.44
N THR A 359 2.33 -2.92 -13.29
CA THR A 359 2.58 -3.85 -14.41
C THR A 359 1.45 -3.87 -15.44
N ALA A 360 0.19 -3.72 -15.02
CA ALA A 360 -0.94 -3.69 -15.94
C ALA A 360 -0.98 -2.40 -16.77
N VAL A 361 -0.66 -1.25 -16.16
CA VAL A 361 -0.74 0.06 -16.81
C VAL A 361 0.50 0.33 -17.66
N VAL A 362 1.70 0.16 -17.08
CA VAL A 362 2.98 0.54 -17.71
C VAL A 362 3.73 -0.63 -18.34
N GLY A 363 3.32 -1.88 -18.10
CA GLY A 363 4.07 -3.06 -18.50
C GLY A 363 5.28 -3.33 -17.59
N ASP A 364 5.97 -4.44 -17.84
CA ASP A 364 7.22 -4.81 -17.13
C ASP A 364 8.38 -5.17 -18.09
N GLY A 365 8.19 -4.93 -19.39
CA GLY A 365 9.18 -5.21 -20.44
C GLY A 365 9.36 -6.70 -20.78
N ASN A 366 9.01 -7.62 -19.88
CA ASN A 366 9.34 -9.04 -20.00
C ASN A 366 8.11 -9.96 -20.16
N LYS A 367 6.96 -9.61 -19.57
CA LYS A 367 5.79 -10.50 -19.49
C LYS A 367 4.47 -9.79 -19.80
N CYS A 368 4.38 -8.50 -19.53
CA CYS A 368 3.16 -7.73 -19.69
C CYS A 368 3.39 -6.52 -20.60
N THR A 369 2.71 -6.50 -21.74
CA THR A 369 2.64 -5.30 -22.58
C THR A 369 1.88 -4.19 -21.84
N PRO A 370 2.29 -2.92 -21.95
CA PRO A 370 1.54 -1.80 -21.39
C PRO A 370 0.08 -1.83 -21.86
N MET A 371 -0.84 -1.39 -20.99
CA MET A 371 -2.25 -1.23 -21.35
C MET A 371 -2.37 -0.34 -22.57
N LYS A 372 -3.20 -0.68 -23.57
CA LYS A 372 -3.42 0.15 -24.77
C LYS A 372 -4.13 1.46 -24.42
N ASP A 373 -3.84 2.54 -25.16
CA ASP A 373 -4.45 3.87 -24.93
C ASP A 373 -5.97 3.82 -24.93
N GLN A 374 -6.58 3.08 -25.86
CA GLN A 374 -8.03 2.94 -25.94
C GLN A 374 -8.64 2.42 -24.62
N HIS A 375 -7.97 1.50 -23.94
CA HIS A 375 -8.43 0.98 -22.64
C HIS A 375 -8.24 2.00 -21.53
N ILE A 376 -7.11 2.73 -21.52
CA ILE A 376 -6.89 3.83 -20.57
C ILE A 376 -7.96 4.91 -20.76
N ARG A 377 -8.22 5.34 -22.00
CA ARG A 377 -9.27 6.32 -22.34
C ARG A 377 -10.64 5.87 -21.84
N SER A 378 -11.01 4.61 -22.12
CA SER A 378 -12.30 4.07 -21.70
C SER A 378 -12.48 4.12 -20.18
N LYS A 379 -11.43 3.79 -19.42
CA LYS A 379 -11.44 3.84 -17.97
C LYS A 379 -11.44 5.28 -17.46
N LEU A 380 -10.57 6.15 -17.97
CA LEU A 380 -10.51 7.57 -17.58
C LEU A 380 -11.85 8.26 -17.80
N LYS A 381 -12.52 8.01 -18.94
CA LYS A 381 -13.86 8.54 -19.21
C LYS A 381 -14.86 8.18 -18.11
N LYS A 382 -14.79 6.97 -17.55
CA LYS A 382 -15.64 6.55 -16.42
C LYS A 382 -15.30 7.29 -15.12
N GLY A 383 -14.02 7.57 -14.87
CA GLY A 383 -13.60 8.41 -13.74
C GLY A 383 -14.10 9.85 -13.87
N ILE A 384 -13.94 10.44 -15.07
CA ILE A 384 -14.38 11.80 -15.40
C ILE A 384 -15.90 11.94 -15.30
N GLU A 385 -16.67 10.92 -15.73
CA GLU A 385 -18.14 10.88 -15.59
C GLU A 385 -18.62 11.00 -14.13
N CYS A 386 -17.77 10.73 -13.14
CA CYS A 386 -18.09 10.88 -11.71
C CYS A 386 -17.92 12.32 -11.19
N LEU A 387 -17.22 13.19 -11.94
CA LEU A 387 -16.99 14.59 -11.57
C LEU A 387 -18.26 15.43 -11.77
N SER A 388 -18.48 16.43 -10.92
CA SER A 388 -19.52 17.45 -11.16
C SER A 388 -19.05 18.45 -12.21
N LYS A 389 -19.98 19.20 -12.77
CA LYS A 389 -19.66 20.28 -13.71
C LYS A 389 -18.86 21.41 -13.07
N ASP A 390 -18.99 21.60 -11.76
CA ASP A 390 -18.33 22.70 -11.04
C ASP A 390 -16.89 22.36 -10.59
N GLU A 391 -16.50 21.09 -10.69
CA GLU A 391 -15.12 20.65 -10.38
C GLU A 391 -14.22 20.91 -11.59
N GLN A 392 -13.54 22.06 -11.58
CA GLN A 392 -12.75 22.55 -12.71
C GLN A 392 -11.27 22.18 -12.62
N HIS A 393 -10.73 22.05 -11.41
CA HIS A 393 -9.32 21.71 -11.19
C HIS A 393 -9.20 20.30 -10.64
N VAL A 394 -8.65 19.36 -11.40
CA VAL A 394 -8.61 17.94 -11.04
C VAL A 394 -7.18 17.45 -10.91
N LEU A 395 -6.86 16.84 -9.77
CA LEU A 395 -5.59 16.13 -9.59
C LEU A 395 -5.74 14.69 -10.07
N ILE A 396 -4.82 14.24 -10.91
CA ILE A 396 -4.66 12.82 -11.26
C ILE A 396 -3.42 12.27 -10.56
N ILE A 397 -3.58 11.15 -9.87
CA ILE A 397 -2.47 10.41 -9.27
C ILE A 397 -2.36 9.07 -9.99
N THR A 398 -1.18 8.74 -10.50
CA THR A 398 -0.93 7.49 -11.24
C THR A 398 0.47 6.92 -10.95
N HIS A 399 0.90 5.93 -11.72
CA HIS A 399 2.27 5.41 -11.66
C HIS A 399 3.24 6.37 -12.38
N MET A 400 4.46 6.53 -11.86
CA MET A 400 5.47 7.47 -12.40
C MET A 400 5.64 7.37 -13.93
N ALA A 401 5.81 6.17 -14.47
CA ALA A 401 5.99 5.97 -15.91
C ALA A 401 4.70 6.15 -16.76
N ALA A 402 3.56 6.43 -16.13
CA ALA A 402 2.28 6.69 -16.79
C ALA A 402 1.82 8.14 -16.69
N GLU A 403 2.53 9.02 -15.98
CA GLU A 403 2.08 10.39 -15.68
C GLU A 403 1.76 11.20 -16.95
N GLU A 404 2.75 11.38 -17.82
CA GLU A 404 2.61 12.19 -19.04
C GLU A 404 1.54 11.61 -19.96
N ARG A 405 1.54 10.29 -20.12
CA ARG A 405 0.59 9.56 -20.96
C ARG A 405 -0.84 9.73 -20.45
N VAL A 406 -1.08 9.56 -19.16
CA VAL A 406 -2.42 9.72 -18.56
C VAL A 406 -2.88 11.18 -18.64
N LEU A 407 -1.98 12.13 -18.39
CA LEU A 407 -2.28 13.57 -18.51
C LEU A 407 -2.69 13.95 -19.93
N GLN A 408 -1.96 13.47 -20.93
CA GLN A 408 -2.30 13.72 -22.33
C GLN A 408 -3.70 13.16 -22.66
N LEU A 409 -3.94 11.90 -22.32
CA LEU A 409 -5.21 11.24 -22.63
C LEU A 409 -6.41 11.90 -21.94
N VAL A 410 -6.25 12.39 -20.70
CA VAL A 410 -7.36 13.06 -20.01
C VAL A 410 -7.72 14.41 -20.63
N LYS A 411 -6.72 15.18 -21.06
CA LYS A 411 -6.92 16.48 -21.72
C LYS A 411 -7.62 16.33 -23.06
N GLU A 412 -7.38 15.23 -23.76
CA GLU A 412 -8.08 14.92 -25.01
C GLU A 412 -9.53 14.46 -24.78
N ILE A 413 -9.84 13.82 -23.65
CA ILE A 413 -11.20 13.34 -23.34
C ILE A 413 -12.09 14.49 -22.83
N ASP A 414 -11.52 15.40 -22.05
CA ASP A 414 -12.23 16.45 -21.33
C ASP A 414 -11.40 17.74 -21.31
N PRO A 415 -11.30 18.46 -22.43
CA PRO A 415 -10.42 19.63 -22.56
C PRO A 415 -10.87 20.85 -21.75
N ASP A 416 -12.13 20.87 -21.29
CA ASP A 416 -12.74 22.03 -20.62
C ASP A 416 -12.29 22.17 -19.15
N ARG A 417 -11.66 21.13 -18.56
CA ARG A 417 -11.15 21.15 -17.18
C ARG A 417 -9.63 21.29 -17.13
N GLU A 418 -9.12 21.87 -16.05
CA GLU A 418 -7.68 21.90 -15.76
C GLU A 418 -7.25 20.63 -15.03
N TYR A 419 -6.30 19.91 -15.63
CA TYR A 419 -5.72 18.70 -15.04
C TYR A 419 -4.28 18.91 -14.61
N GLN A 420 -4.01 18.52 -13.37
CA GLN A 420 -2.64 18.33 -12.85
C GLN A 420 -2.39 16.84 -12.66
N VAL A 421 -1.15 16.40 -12.85
CA VAL A 421 -0.76 15.00 -12.63
C VAL A 421 0.39 14.91 -11.64
N THR A 422 0.39 13.84 -10.85
CA THR A 422 1.52 13.40 -10.03
C THR A 422 1.50 11.88 -9.93
N HIS A 423 2.50 11.32 -9.25
CA HIS A 423 2.62 9.90 -9.03
C HIS A 423 2.61 9.56 -7.56
N PHE A 424 2.20 8.33 -7.28
CA PHE A 424 2.39 7.73 -5.96
C PHE A 424 3.84 7.89 -5.51
N TRP A 425 4.07 8.19 -4.23
CA TRP A 425 5.37 8.48 -3.60
C TRP A 425 6.07 9.78 -4.05
N GLY A 426 5.59 10.46 -5.09
CA GLY A 426 6.23 11.67 -5.65
C GLY A 426 5.76 13.00 -5.07
N ASN A 427 4.65 13.03 -4.32
CA ASN A 427 3.96 14.27 -3.91
C ASN A 427 4.22 14.69 -2.45
N ARG A 428 5.22 14.11 -1.78
CA ARG A 428 5.48 14.36 -0.35
C ARG A 428 5.95 15.79 -0.10
N GLY A 429 5.35 16.45 0.89
CA GLY A 429 5.71 17.81 1.31
C GLY A 429 5.22 18.94 0.39
N ILE A 430 4.38 18.65 -0.60
CA ILE A 430 3.94 19.64 -1.59
C ILE A 430 2.50 20.10 -1.30
N ASN A 431 2.29 21.41 -1.11
CA ASN A 431 0.95 22.04 -0.95
C ASN A 431 0.34 22.51 -2.30
N ARG A 432 1.01 22.25 -3.42
CA ARG A 432 0.63 22.71 -4.77
C ARG A 432 -0.78 22.29 -5.22
N PHE A 433 -1.32 21.21 -4.66
CA PHE A 433 -2.59 20.62 -5.11
C PHE A 433 -3.80 21.01 -4.25
N GLU A 434 -3.63 21.88 -3.26
CA GLU A 434 -4.72 22.31 -2.37
C GLU A 434 -5.89 22.98 -3.10
N THR A 435 -5.60 23.63 -4.23
CA THR A 435 -6.59 24.30 -5.08
C THR A 435 -7.44 23.34 -5.91
N CYS A 436 -7.03 22.09 -6.12
CA CYS A 436 -7.81 21.11 -6.88
C CYS A 436 -9.15 20.80 -6.21
N ASP A 437 -10.24 20.75 -6.97
CA ASP A 437 -11.60 20.50 -6.50
C ASP A 437 -11.91 18.99 -6.38
N ALA A 438 -11.17 18.16 -7.10
CA ALA A 438 -11.31 16.70 -7.09
C ALA A 438 -9.96 15.98 -7.29
N VAL A 439 -9.94 14.69 -6.97
CA VAL A 439 -8.82 13.79 -7.23
C VAL A 439 -9.28 12.49 -7.87
N ILE A 440 -8.55 12.06 -8.92
CA ILE A 440 -8.69 10.75 -9.55
C ILE A 440 -7.40 9.96 -9.31
N CYS A 441 -7.47 8.89 -8.53
CA CYS A 441 -6.39 7.93 -8.39
C CYS A 441 -6.51 6.86 -9.47
N PHE A 442 -5.73 6.99 -10.54
CA PHE A 442 -5.69 6.04 -11.64
C PHE A 442 -4.72 4.89 -11.33
N GLY A 443 -5.20 3.94 -10.55
CA GLY A 443 -4.43 2.80 -10.05
C GLY A 443 -4.43 2.68 -8.53
N THR A 444 -3.80 1.61 -8.05
CA THR A 444 -3.46 1.44 -6.63
C THR A 444 -1.94 1.37 -6.52
N PRO A 445 -1.30 2.14 -5.63
CA PRO A 445 0.12 1.97 -5.35
C PRO A 445 0.38 0.60 -4.74
N THR A 446 1.38 -0.10 -5.28
CA THR A 446 1.90 -1.35 -4.71
C THR A 446 3.35 -1.14 -4.32
N ALA A 447 3.64 -1.27 -3.04
CA ALA A 447 5.02 -1.31 -2.57
C ALA A 447 5.71 -2.56 -3.17
N ASN A 448 7.01 -2.45 -3.51
CA ASN A 448 7.76 -3.60 -4.01
C ASN A 448 8.17 -4.47 -2.81
N PRO A 449 7.58 -5.67 -2.61
CA PRO A 449 7.88 -6.46 -1.42
C PRO A 449 9.37 -6.79 -1.32
N GLU A 450 9.99 -7.21 -2.42
CA GLU A 450 11.43 -7.55 -2.46
C GLU A 450 12.33 -6.39 -2.04
N GLY A 451 11.95 -5.14 -2.35
CA GLY A 451 12.72 -3.96 -1.96
C GLY A 451 12.49 -3.50 -0.53
N LEU A 452 11.56 -4.12 0.20
CA LEU A 452 11.18 -3.77 1.55
C LEU A 452 11.36 -4.91 2.54
N LYS A 453 11.61 -6.14 2.07
CA LYS A 453 11.81 -7.33 2.91
C LYS A 453 12.85 -7.11 3.99
N ASP A 454 14.03 -6.63 3.63
CA ASP A 454 15.11 -6.43 4.61
C ASP A 454 14.72 -5.39 5.68
N MET A 455 14.01 -4.31 5.29
CA MET A 455 13.47 -3.35 6.24
C MET A 455 12.34 -3.93 7.12
N ALA A 456 11.45 -4.73 6.54
CA ALA A 456 10.37 -5.39 7.27
C ALA A 456 10.94 -6.37 8.31
N SER A 457 11.94 -7.16 7.92
CA SER A 457 12.64 -8.09 8.80
C SER A 457 13.53 -7.41 9.86
N CYS A 458 13.92 -6.14 9.64
CA CYS A 458 14.54 -5.35 10.70
C CYS A 458 13.51 -4.87 11.75
N LEU A 459 12.24 -4.70 11.36
CA LEU A 459 11.17 -4.25 12.26
C LEU A 459 10.48 -5.43 12.96
N PHE A 460 10.23 -6.52 12.25
CA PHE A 460 9.40 -7.62 12.70
C PHE A 460 10.14 -8.96 12.56
N ASN A 461 9.98 -9.82 13.56
CA ASN A 461 10.48 -11.21 13.51
C ASN A 461 9.39 -12.20 13.07
N ASP A 462 8.29 -11.70 12.49
CA ASP A 462 7.09 -12.47 12.17
C ASP A 462 6.67 -12.21 10.72
N VAL A 463 6.56 -13.28 9.92
CA VAL A 463 6.27 -13.21 8.48
C VAL A 463 4.91 -12.58 8.20
N GLU A 464 3.89 -12.90 8.99
CA GLU A 464 2.55 -12.37 8.76
C GLU A 464 2.51 -10.86 9.00
N LYS A 465 3.22 -10.37 10.03
CA LYS A 465 3.38 -8.94 10.30
C LYS A 465 4.18 -8.23 9.21
N GLU A 466 5.25 -8.83 8.70
CA GLU A 466 6.02 -8.29 7.58
C GLU A 466 5.14 -8.11 6.34
N ASP A 467 4.44 -9.17 5.94
CA ASP A 467 3.59 -9.17 4.75
C ASP A 467 2.43 -8.19 4.88
N ALA A 468 1.78 -8.16 6.05
CA ALA A 468 0.72 -7.20 6.34
C ALA A 468 1.23 -5.75 6.28
N TRP A 469 2.40 -5.48 6.86
CA TRP A 469 3.01 -4.15 6.85
C TRP A 469 3.35 -3.68 5.44
N VAL A 470 3.97 -4.54 4.63
CA VAL A 470 4.31 -4.27 3.22
C VAL A 470 3.06 -4.01 2.39
N ALA A 471 2.03 -4.83 2.55
CA ALA A 471 0.75 -4.67 1.84
C ALA A 471 0.08 -3.33 2.19
N ASP A 472 0.14 -2.92 3.46
CA ASP A 472 -0.48 -1.70 3.94
C ASP A 472 0.24 -0.42 3.48
N LEU A 473 1.56 -0.46 3.20
CA LEU A 473 2.30 0.72 2.71
C LEU A 473 1.70 1.33 1.43
N GLY A 474 1.16 0.51 0.54
CA GLY A 474 0.44 0.99 -0.64
C GLY A 474 -0.82 1.77 -0.26
N ILE A 475 -1.65 1.19 0.61
CA ILE A 475 -2.89 1.82 1.08
C ILE A 475 -2.59 3.16 1.76
N ARG A 476 -1.56 3.19 2.62
CA ARG A 476 -1.09 4.41 3.30
C ARG A 476 -0.66 5.49 2.30
N GLU A 477 0.13 5.15 1.30
CA GLU A 477 0.56 6.09 0.26
C GLU A 477 -0.63 6.63 -0.55
N LEU A 478 -1.63 5.79 -0.87
CA LEU A 478 -2.85 6.22 -1.57
C LEU A 478 -3.60 7.28 -0.77
N VAL A 479 -3.80 7.04 0.54
CA VAL A 479 -4.46 7.98 1.45
C VAL A 479 -3.67 9.28 1.54
N GLN A 480 -2.36 9.20 1.78
CA GLN A 480 -1.50 10.39 1.85
C GLN A 480 -1.56 11.22 0.56
N SER A 481 -1.59 10.56 -0.59
CA SER A 481 -1.69 11.23 -1.90
C SER A 481 -3.05 11.91 -2.11
N ILE A 482 -4.16 11.28 -1.73
CA ILE A 482 -5.51 11.87 -1.78
C ILE A 482 -5.57 13.13 -0.91
N HIS A 483 -5.00 13.09 0.29
CA HIS A 483 -5.02 14.23 1.21
C HIS A 483 -4.19 15.45 0.75
N ARG A 484 -3.46 15.36 -0.37
CA ARG A 484 -2.77 16.51 -0.98
C ARG A 484 -3.73 17.57 -1.50
N ILE A 485 -4.94 17.17 -1.90
CA ILE A 485 -5.98 18.15 -2.24
C ILE A 485 -6.68 18.70 -1.00
N ARG A 486 -6.28 18.37 0.24
CA ARG A 486 -6.91 18.88 1.48
C ARG A 486 -8.45 18.73 1.50
N PRO A 487 -9.00 17.52 1.29
CA PRO A 487 -10.45 17.30 1.25
C PRO A 487 -11.15 17.58 2.59
N ILE A 488 -10.41 17.81 3.68
CA ILE A 488 -10.96 18.07 5.02
C ILE A 488 -11.56 19.47 5.13
N TYR A 489 -11.01 20.47 4.42
CA TYR A 489 -11.45 21.86 4.55
C TYR A 489 -12.70 22.20 3.73
N ARG A 490 -12.96 21.45 2.67
CA ARG A 490 -14.10 21.67 1.79
C ARG A 490 -14.53 20.34 1.16
N PRO A 491 -15.83 20.13 0.86
CA PRO A 491 -16.27 18.95 0.14
C PRO A 491 -15.55 18.83 -1.21
N LYS A 492 -14.89 17.70 -1.47
CA LYS A 492 -14.19 17.40 -2.72
C LYS A 492 -14.58 16.02 -3.23
N SER A 493 -14.46 15.77 -4.53
CA SER A 493 -14.65 14.42 -5.05
C SER A 493 -13.36 13.60 -4.99
N ILE A 494 -13.48 12.39 -4.46
CA ILE A 494 -12.41 11.41 -4.36
C ILE A 494 -12.83 10.21 -5.21
N ILE A 495 -12.14 10.01 -6.34
CA ILE A 495 -12.39 8.90 -7.25
C ILE A 495 -11.18 7.97 -7.21
N VAL A 496 -11.36 6.77 -6.65
CA VAL A 496 -10.32 5.73 -6.65
C VAL A 496 -10.62 4.71 -7.73
N MET A 497 -9.75 4.63 -8.73
CA MET A 497 -9.81 3.66 -9.81
C MET A 497 -8.78 2.57 -9.56
N GLY A 498 -9.12 1.60 -8.71
CA GLY A 498 -8.15 0.60 -8.25
C GLY A 498 -8.80 -0.62 -7.63
N GLN A 499 -8.02 -1.64 -7.33
CA GLN A 499 -8.55 -2.91 -6.80
C GLN A 499 -9.05 -2.75 -5.36
N HIS A 500 -8.42 -1.85 -4.61
CA HIS A 500 -8.66 -1.63 -3.19
C HIS A 500 -9.18 -0.22 -2.93
N TRP A 501 -10.06 -0.11 -1.94
CA TRP A 501 -10.53 1.15 -1.37
C TRP A 501 -9.98 1.26 0.05
N PRO A 502 -9.26 2.35 0.43
CA PRO A 502 -8.77 2.51 1.79
C PRO A 502 -9.91 2.75 2.79
N GLU A 503 -10.02 1.92 3.82
CA GLU A 503 -11.05 2.05 4.86
C GLU A 503 -10.94 3.37 5.63
N SER A 504 -9.73 3.93 5.75
CA SER A 504 -9.48 5.22 6.39
C SER A 504 -10.10 6.43 5.68
N LEU A 505 -10.61 6.26 4.45
CA LEU A 505 -11.41 7.28 3.75
C LEU A 505 -12.91 7.16 4.07
N GLY A 506 -13.29 6.23 4.95
CA GLY A 506 -14.67 5.80 5.18
C GLY A 506 -15.24 5.01 4.01
N LYS A 507 -16.51 4.60 4.09
CA LYS A 507 -17.18 3.86 3.00
C LYS A 507 -17.34 4.75 1.75
N PRO A 508 -17.15 4.22 0.51
CA PRO A 508 -17.47 4.97 -0.70
C PRO A 508 -18.99 5.15 -0.84
N ASP A 509 -19.42 6.32 -1.35
CA ASP A 509 -20.83 6.61 -1.63
C ASP A 509 -21.34 5.79 -2.82
N PHE A 510 -20.44 5.49 -3.76
CA PHE A 510 -20.73 4.66 -4.91
C PHE A 510 -19.56 3.72 -5.19
N GLN A 511 -19.88 2.44 -5.39
CA GLN A 511 -18.92 1.42 -5.78
C GLN A 511 -19.39 0.74 -7.06
N ALA A 512 -18.62 0.87 -8.14
CA ALA A 512 -18.81 0.11 -9.36
C ALA A 512 -17.77 -0.99 -9.46
N VAL A 513 -18.21 -2.25 -9.38
CA VAL A 513 -17.39 -3.40 -9.74
C VAL A 513 -17.49 -3.59 -11.24
N GLN A 514 -16.51 -3.05 -11.99
CA GLN A 514 -16.41 -3.39 -13.41
C GLN A 514 -15.54 -4.63 -13.56
N TYR A 515 -16.21 -5.77 -13.72
CA TYR A 515 -15.60 -6.93 -14.36
C TYR A 515 -15.08 -6.50 -15.74
N ASN A 516 -13.89 -6.96 -16.12
CA ASN A 516 -13.22 -6.58 -17.36
C ASN A 516 -14.07 -6.96 -18.57
N ARG A 517 -14.98 -6.06 -18.98
CA ARG A 517 -15.92 -6.23 -20.10
C ARG A 517 -15.22 -6.88 -21.29
N GLY A 518 -15.47 -8.17 -21.49
CA GLY A 518 -14.93 -8.95 -22.61
C GLY A 518 -14.44 -10.35 -22.26
N GLY A 519 -14.50 -10.78 -21.01
CA GLY A 519 -14.16 -12.15 -20.62
C GLY A 519 -15.33 -13.13 -20.70
N SER A 520 -15.05 -14.44 -20.76
CA SER A 520 -16.09 -15.48 -20.66
C SER A 520 -16.93 -15.36 -19.37
N LEU A 521 -16.36 -14.79 -18.30
CA LEU A 521 -17.08 -14.49 -17.06
C LEU A 521 -18.19 -13.45 -17.26
N ASP A 522 -17.97 -12.38 -18.03
CA ASP A 522 -18.99 -11.36 -18.28
C ASP A 522 -20.12 -11.89 -19.16
N VAL A 523 -19.77 -12.67 -20.18
CA VAL A 523 -20.75 -13.32 -21.05
C VAL A 523 -21.59 -14.30 -20.22
N ALA A 524 -20.95 -15.04 -19.32
CA ALA A 524 -21.65 -15.89 -18.35
C ALA A 524 -22.57 -15.08 -17.44
N LEU A 525 -22.12 -13.97 -16.87
CA LEU A 525 -22.93 -13.10 -16.02
C LEU A 525 -24.16 -12.55 -16.76
N GLN A 526 -23.96 -11.99 -17.95
CA GLN A 526 -25.04 -11.46 -18.79
C GLN A 526 -26.07 -12.53 -19.17
N ARG A 527 -25.64 -13.78 -19.26
CA ARG A 527 -26.47 -14.94 -19.62
C ARG A 527 -27.23 -15.49 -18.42
N LEU A 528 -26.60 -15.58 -17.24
CA LEU A 528 -27.20 -16.17 -16.04
C LEU A 528 -28.05 -15.18 -15.23
N ARG A 529 -27.73 -13.89 -15.24
CA ARG A 529 -28.47 -12.89 -14.46
C ARG A 529 -29.97 -12.84 -14.78
N PRO A 530 -30.42 -12.82 -16.05
CA PRO A 530 -31.86 -12.85 -16.36
C PRO A 530 -32.55 -14.13 -15.90
N ILE A 531 -31.83 -15.26 -15.89
CA ILE A 531 -32.34 -16.53 -15.36
C ILE A 531 -32.53 -16.41 -13.85
N LEU A 532 -31.52 -15.92 -13.15
CA LEU A 532 -31.58 -15.70 -11.71
C LEU A 532 -32.71 -14.74 -11.31
N GLU A 533 -32.90 -13.65 -12.05
CA GLU A 533 -33.96 -12.67 -11.80
C GLU A 533 -35.37 -13.24 -12.01
N LYS A 534 -35.55 -14.20 -12.93
CA LYS A 534 -36.86 -14.81 -13.22
C LYS A 534 -37.15 -16.07 -12.41
N ALA A 535 -36.18 -16.98 -12.34
CA ALA A 535 -36.32 -18.27 -11.67
C ALA A 535 -36.05 -18.16 -10.17
N GLY A 536 -35.33 -17.12 -9.71
CA GLY A 536 -34.90 -16.98 -8.33
C GLY A 536 -33.77 -17.93 -7.93
N ILE A 537 -33.22 -18.70 -8.88
CA ILE A 537 -32.12 -19.62 -8.67
C ILE A 537 -31.24 -19.79 -9.92
N VAL A 538 -29.93 -19.95 -9.69
CA VAL A 538 -28.95 -20.42 -10.67
C VAL A 538 -28.01 -21.41 -9.97
N THR A 539 -28.03 -22.65 -10.46
CA THR A 539 -27.06 -23.69 -10.12
C THR A 539 -26.15 -23.99 -11.31
N ARG A 540 -25.22 -24.92 -11.15
CA ARG A 540 -24.25 -25.30 -12.19
C ARG A 540 -24.92 -25.95 -13.40
N GLU A 541 -25.94 -26.77 -13.17
CA GLU A 541 -26.76 -27.43 -14.19
C GLU A 541 -27.59 -26.40 -14.96
N ILE A 542 -28.25 -25.48 -14.24
CA ILE A 542 -28.96 -24.36 -14.86
C ILE A 542 -28.00 -23.54 -15.72
N ALA A 543 -26.77 -23.32 -15.24
CA ALA A 543 -25.74 -22.63 -15.99
C ALA A 543 -25.32 -23.41 -17.26
N CYS A 544 -25.12 -24.73 -17.16
CA CYS A 544 -24.82 -25.59 -18.32
C CYS A 544 -25.96 -25.58 -19.36
N LEU A 545 -27.22 -25.63 -18.91
CA LEU A 545 -28.40 -25.49 -19.78
C LEU A 545 -28.47 -24.11 -20.46
N ALA A 546 -28.03 -23.06 -19.77
CA ALA A 546 -27.88 -21.73 -20.33
C ALA A 546 -26.67 -21.63 -21.28
N GLY A 547 -25.79 -22.64 -21.32
CA GLY A 547 -24.57 -22.69 -22.12
C GLY A 547 -23.37 -22.05 -21.44
N VAL A 548 -23.32 -21.99 -20.12
CA VAL A 548 -22.16 -21.59 -19.32
C VAL A 548 -21.56 -22.83 -18.69
N PHE A 549 -20.31 -23.13 -19.01
CA PHE A 549 -19.63 -24.36 -18.63
C PHE A 549 -18.38 -24.08 -17.82
N CYS A 550 -18.19 -24.81 -16.72
CA CYS A 550 -16.93 -24.80 -16.00
C CYS A 550 -15.90 -25.69 -16.73
N ARG A 551 -14.65 -25.63 -16.30
CA ARG A 551 -13.60 -26.51 -16.84
C ARG A 551 -13.99 -28.00 -16.78
N GLN A 552 -14.59 -28.44 -15.67
CA GLN A 552 -14.94 -29.85 -15.49
C GLN A 552 -16.20 -30.25 -16.30
N ASP A 553 -17.01 -29.28 -16.77
CA ASP A 553 -18.20 -29.56 -17.61
C ASP A 553 -17.85 -29.55 -19.10
N SER A 554 -16.62 -29.15 -19.45
CA SER A 554 -16.25 -28.83 -20.83
C SER A 554 -16.24 -30.05 -21.76
N GLU A 555 -16.06 -31.26 -21.20
CA GLU A 555 -16.11 -32.53 -21.94
C GLU A 555 -17.56 -32.97 -22.23
N HIS A 556 -18.52 -32.51 -21.43
CA HIS A 556 -19.94 -32.88 -21.51
C HIS A 556 -20.80 -31.86 -22.27
N ILE A 557 -20.20 -30.91 -22.99
CA ILE A 557 -20.93 -29.85 -23.69
C ILE A 557 -21.92 -30.42 -24.71
N HIS A 558 -21.55 -31.50 -25.40
CA HIS A 558 -22.43 -32.17 -26.37
C HIS A 558 -23.62 -32.85 -25.68
N ASP A 559 -23.41 -33.48 -24.53
CA ASP A 559 -24.48 -34.12 -23.75
C ASP A 559 -25.47 -33.06 -23.24
N TRP A 560 -24.96 -31.96 -22.67
CA TRP A 560 -25.78 -30.84 -22.23
C TRP A 560 -26.54 -30.17 -23.36
N LYS A 561 -25.98 -30.12 -24.57
CA LYS A 561 -26.69 -29.64 -25.76
C LYS A 561 -27.89 -30.53 -26.08
N ARG A 562 -27.72 -31.86 -26.06
CA ARG A 562 -28.82 -32.82 -26.29
C ARG A 562 -29.88 -32.74 -25.21
N VAL A 563 -29.47 -32.70 -23.94
CA VAL A 563 -30.38 -32.54 -22.79
C VAL A 563 -31.19 -31.25 -22.92
N ARG A 564 -30.53 -30.14 -23.31
CA ARG A 564 -31.18 -28.87 -23.59
C ARG A 564 -32.19 -28.98 -24.73
N GLU A 565 -31.84 -29.59 -25.85
CA GLU A 565 -32.75 -29.80 -26.99
C GLU A 565 -34.00 -30.60 -26.60
N THR A 566 -33.85 -31.62 -25.75
CA THR A 566 -34.98 -32.41 -25.24
C THR A 566 -35.82 -31.60 -24.25
N LEU A 567 -35.20 -30.96 -23.25
CA LEU A 567 -35.92 -30.16 -22.24
C LEU A 567 -36.72 -29.01 -22.85
N ILE A 568 -36.26 -28.43 -23.96
CA ILE A 568 -36.96 -27.34 -24.67
C ILE A 568 -38.38 -27.72 -25.08
N GLU A 569 -38.65 -29.00 -25.32
CA GLU A 569 -39.97 -29.49 -25.71
C GLU A 569 -40.94 -29.58 -24.52
N PHE A 570 -40.42 -29.74 -23.30
CA PHE A 570 -41.22 -30.02 -22.10
C PHE A 570 -41.29 -28.85 -21.11
N VAL A 571 -40.45 -27.84 -21.27
CA VAL A 571 -40.34 -26.71 -20.33
C VAL A 571 -41.32 -25.57 -20.69
N PRO A 572 -42.04 -24.99 -19.71
CA PRO A 572 -42.95 -23.87 -19.94
C PRO A 572 -42.29 -22.71 -20.72
N PHE A 573 -43.06 -22.09 -21.63
CA PHE A 573 -42.61 -21.05 -22.57
C PHE A 573 -41.74 -19.95 -21.95
N HIS A 574 -42.07 -19.51 -20.73
CA HIS A 574 -41.36 -18.43 -20.03
C HIS A 574 -39.95 -18.83 -19.54
N ILE A 575 -39.75 -20.09 -19.15
CA ILE A 575 -38.44 -20.64 -18.79
C ILE A 575 -37.66 -20.94 -20.07
N ARG A 576 -38.33 -21.50 -21.08
CA ARG A 576 -37.79 -21.80 -22.41
C ARG A 576 -37.16 -20.56 -23.05
N ASP A 577 -37.86 -19.43 -23.12
CA ASP A 577 -37.32 -18.19 -23.72
C ASP A 577 -36.08 -17.67 -22.99
N THR A 578 -36.01 -17.89 -21.68
CA THR A 578 -34.91 -17.40 -20.84
C THR A 578 -33.66 -18.29 -20.98
N LEU A 579 -33.84 -19.61 -21.07
CA LEU A 579 -32.75 -20.57 -21.29
C LEU A 579 -32.29 -20.63 -22.76
N ILE A 580 -33.22 -20.48 -23.72
CA ILE A 580 -32.92 -20.55 -25.15
C ILE A 580 -32.27 -19.26 -25.63
N GLY A 581 -32.95 -18.12 -25.45
CA GLY A 581 -32.61 -16.86 -26.12
C GLY A 581 -31.28 -16.24 -25.70
N LYS A 582 -30.67 -16.75 -24.62
CA LYS A 582 -29.35 -16.30 -24.13
C LYS A 582 -28.23 -17.26 -24.49
N GLY A 583 -28.54 -18.53 -24.77
CA GLY A 583 -27.62 -19.61 -25.09
C GLY A 583 -27.16 -19.68 -26.55
N THR A 584 -27.85 -18.97 -27.44
CA THR A 584 -27.70 -19.10 -28.89
C THR A 584 -27.20 -17.83 -29.57
N ASN A 585 -26.52 -17.95 -30.71
CA ASN A 585 -26.20 -16.81 -31.59
C ASN A 585 -27.46 -16.33 -32.34
N SER A 586 -27.32 -15.31 -33.19
CA SER A 586 -28.40 -14.77 -34.03
C SER A 586 -29.01 -15.78 -35.02
N LYS A 587 -28.34 -16.91 -35.27
CA LYS A 587 -28.83 -18.01 -36.11
C LYS A 587 -29.51 -19.12 -35.31
N GLY A 588 -29.57 -19.01 -33.98
CA GLY A 588 -30.11 -20.04 -33.10
C GLY A 588 -29.12 -21.13 -32.71
N ASP A 589 -27.85 -21.04 -33.14
CA ASP A 589 -26.85 -22.05 -32.79
C ASP A 589 -26.41 -21.89 -31.33
N PHE A 590 -26.32 -23.00 -30.60
CA PHE A 590 -25.79 -23.02 -29.23
C PHE A 590 -24.32 -22.59 -29.18
N VAL A 591 -24.03 -21.50 -28.47
CA VAL A 591 -22.66 -20.98 -28.30
C VAL A 591 -22.23 -21.18 -26.85
N PRO A 592 -21.35 -22.16 -26.54
CA PRO A 592 -20.90 -22.41 -25.18
C PRO A 592 -19.95 -21.31 -24.69
N VAL A 593 -20.13 -20.87 -23.45
CA VAL A 593 -19.24 -19.98 -22.73
C VAL A 593 -18.41 -20.84 -21.77
N LYS A 594 -17.12 -21.02 -22.08
CA LYS A 594 -16.21 -21.82 -21.26
C LYS A 594 -15.49 -20.96 -20.22
N LEU A 595 -15.65 -21.32 -18.95
CA LEU A 595 -14.91 -20.74 -17.84
C LEU A 595 -13.63 -21.57 -17.62
N THR A 596 -12.48 -21.00 -17.97
CA THR A 596 -11.21 -21.74 -18.05
C THR A 596 -10.49 -21.90 -16.70
N LYS A 597 -10.76 -21.04 -15.72
CA LYS A 597 -10.13 -21.11 -14.38
C LYS A 597 -10.94 -22.00 -13.44
N ASN A 598 -10.25 -22.74 -12.57
CA ASN A 598 -10.90 -23.58 -11.54
C ASN A 598 -11.73 -22.75 -10.54
N SER A 599 -11.35 -21.49 -10.27
CA SER A 599 -12.10 -20.58 -9.39
C SER A 599 -13.27 -19.88 -10.07
N ALA A 600 -13.37 -19.93 -11.40
CA ALA A 600 -14.27 -19.04 -12.14
C ALA A 600 -15.75 -19.25 -11.81
N TRP A 601 -16.16 -20.46 -11.45
CA TRP A 601 -17.52 -20.73 -10.97
C TRP A 601 -17.79 -20.01 -9.64
N SER A 602 -16.89 -20.12 -8.67
CA SER A 602 -17.00 -19.40 -7.39
C SER A 602 -17.01 -17.89 -7.59
N ASP A 603 -16.19 -17.36 -8.50
CA ASP A 603 -16.16 -15.94 -8.84
C ASP A 603 -17.49 -15.47 -9.45
N LEU A 604 -18.06 -16.28 -10.35
CA LEU A 604 -19.36 -16.04 -10.98
C LEU A 604 -20.51 -16.03 -9.96
N ILE A 605 -20.55 -17.00 -9.05
CA ILE A 605 -21.54 -17.10 -7.97
C ILE A 605 -21.44 -15.90 -7.03
N ASN A 606 -20.24 -15.58 -6.55
CA ASN A 606 -20.02 -14.41 -5.68
C ASN A 606 -20.48 -13.10 -6.35
N THR A 607 -20.24 -12.99 -7.65
CA THR A 607 -20.69 -11.83 -8.43
C THR A 607 -22.22 -11.75 -8.51
N LEU A 608 -22.89 -12.86 -8.84
CA LEU A 608 -24.35 -12.91 -8.92
C LEU A 608 -25.00 -12.62 -7.56
N MET A 609 -24.42 -13.10 -6.45
CA MET A 609 -24.87 -12.77 -5.09
C MET A 609 -24.77 -11.26 -4.84
N LEU A 610 -23.62 -10.66 -5.13
CA LEU A 610 -23.39 -9.24 -4.93
C LEU A 610 -24.33 -8.37 -5.78
N GLU A 611 -24.58 -8.75 -7.05
CA GLU A 611 -25.44 -7.97 -7.95
C GLU A 611 -26.94 -8.11 -7.65
N THR A 612 -27.38 -9.28 -7.19
CA THR A 612 -28.82 -9.58 -7.03
C THR A 612 -29.31 -9.50 -5.60
N GLY A 613 -28.41 -9.58 -4.62
CA GLY A 613 -28.70 -9.67 -3.20
C GLY A 613 -29.24 -11.04 -2.76
N LEU A 614 -29.24 -12.05 -3.64
CA LEU A 614 -29.71 -13.39 -3.32
C LEU A 614 -28.62 -14.20 -2.59
N PRO A 615 -29.01 -15.11 -1.67
CA PRO A 615 -28.07 -15.87 -0.87
C PRO A 615 -27.43 -17.02 -1.66
N GLU A 616 -26.37 -17.58 -1.09
CA GLU A 616 -25.77 -18.80 -1.60
C GLU A 616 -26.69 -20.00 -1.31
N ILE A 617 -26.75 -20.93 -2.27
CA ILE A 617 -27.37 -22.24 -2.11
C ILE A 617 -26.36 -23.32 -2.51
N LYS A 618 -26.43 -24.49 -1.89
CA LYS A 618 -25.55 -25.63 -2.14
C LYS A 618 -26.39 -26.86 -2.48
N CYS A 619 -26.00 -27.58 -3.54
CA CYS A 619 -26.64 -28.81 -4.00
C CYS A 619 -25.66 -29.99 -3.86
N TYR A 620 -26.13 -31.09 -3.28
CA TYR A 620 -25.42 -32.37 -3.13
C TYR A 620 -25.96 -33.36 -4.16
N TYR A 621 -25.08 -34.01 -4.92
CA TYR A 621 -25.49 -35.02 -5.89
C TYR A 621 -25.40 -36.41 -5.27
N LYS A 622 -26.49 -37.19 -5.36
CA LYS A 622 -26.55 -38.57 -4.84
C LYS A 622 -25.46 -39.47 -5.41
N ASP A 623 -25.11 -39.27 -6.68
CA ASP A 623 -24.17 -40.13 -7.41
C ASP A 623 -22.70 -39.67 -7.32
N SER A 624 -22.42 -38.60 -6.58
CA SER A 624 -21.06 -38.08 -6.43
C SER A 624 -20.83 -37.63 -4.98
N PRO A 625 -20.18 -38.45 -4.13
CA PRO A 625 -19.93 -38.13 -2.71
C PRO A 625 -18.88 -37.00 -2.50
N GLY A 626 -18.85 -36.01 -3.40
CA GLY A 626 -17.93 -34.88 -3.39
C GLY A 626 -18.46 -33.64 -2.68
N LYS A 627 -17.71 -32.54 -2.81
CA LYS A 627 -18.09 -31.23 -2.27
C LYS A 627 -19.37 -30.74 -2.97
N PRO A 628 -20.33 -30.14 -2.23
CA PRO A 628 -21.56 -29.63 -2.82
C PRO A 628 -21.26 -28.55 -3.87
N SER A 629 -22.05 -28.52 -4.94
CA SER A 629 -21.96 -27.49 -5.96
C SER A 629 -22.61 -26.20 -5.46
N ARG A 630 -21.88 -25.09 -5.55
CA ARG A 630 -22.37 -23.76 -5.17
C ARG A 630 -23.35 -23.22 -6.23
N GLY A 631 -24.35 -22.48 -5.78
CA GLY A 631 -25.33 -21.76 -6.59
C GLY A 631 -25.75 -20.46 -5.91
N VAL A 632 -26.62 -19.69 -6.56
CA VAL A 632 -27.27 -18.49 -5.98
C VAL A 632 -28.78 -18.65 -6.06
N GLY A 633 -29.49 -18.38 -4.96
CA GLY A 633 -30.94 -18.46 -4.92
C GLY A 633 -31.48 -18.91 -3.56
N THR A 634 -32.73 -19.36 -3.55
CA THR A 634 -33.39 -19.91 -2.35
C THR A 634 -33.89 -21.33 -2.60
N ILE A 635 -34.07 -22.12 -1.53
CA ILE A 635 -34.57 -23.50 -1.64
C ILE A 635 -35.99 -23.51 -2.23
N SER A 636 -36.84 -22.56 -1.85
CA SER A 636 -38.19 -22.40 -2.43
C SER A 636 -38.16 -22.13 -3.93
N ALA A 637 -37.21 -21.29 -4.39
CA ALA A 637 -37.00 -21.06 -5.82
C ALA A 637 -36.49 -22.32 -6.54
N ALA A 638 -35.60 -23.09 -5.92
CA ALA A 638 -35.16 -24.39 -6.43
C ALA A 638 -36.35 -25.35 -6.61
N ARG A 639 -37.13 -25.54 -5.54
CA ARG A 639 -38.32 -26.40 -5.52
C ARG A 639 -39.31 -26.02 -6.61
N LYS A 640 -39.60 -24.72 -6.72
CA LYS A 640 -40.49 -24.18 -7.75
C LYS A 640 -39.95 -24.44 -9.15
N PHE A 641 -38.66 -24.20 -9.38
CA PHE A 641 -38.02 -24.44 -10.68
C PHE A 641 -38.12 -25.92 -11.08
N TYR A 642 -37.71 -26.84 -10.20
CA TYR A 642 -37.75 -28.29 -10.46
C TYR A 642 -39.18 -28.78 -10.75
N HIS A 643 -40.15 -28.35 -9.95
CA HIS A 643 -41.56 -28.65 -10.19
C HIS A 643 -42.04 -28.12 -11.56
N GLN A 644 -41.64 -26.90 -11.94
CA GLN A 644 -42.02 -26.30 -13.22
C GLN A 644 -41.41 -27.00 -14.44
N VAL A 645 -40.26 -27.64 -14.29
CA VAL A 645 -39.60 -28.41 -15.36
C VAL A 645 -39.94 -29.91 -15.32
N GLY A 646 -40.86 -30.32 -14.45
CA GLY A 646 -41.31 -31.71 -14.33
C GLY A 646 -40.29 -32.65 -13.69
N LEU A 647 -39.35 -32.13 -12.89
CA LEU A 647 -38.34 -32.91 -12.17
C LEU A 647 -38.71 -33.03 -10.68
N GLU A 648 -38.35 -34.17 -10.08
CA GLU A 648 -38.50 -34.37 -8.64
C GLU A 648 -37.51 -33.49 -7.87
N PHE A 649 -38.00 -32.82 -6.82
CA PHE A 649 -37.17 -31.99 -5.94
C PHE A 649 -36.88 -32.76 -4.65
N ASP A 650 -35.64 -33.20 -4.49
CA ASP A 650 -35.17 -33.83 -3.25
C ASP A 650 -34.66 -32.77 -2.27
N ALA A 651 -35.42 -32.48 -1.21
CA ALA A 651 -35.07 -31.45 -0.23
C ALA A 651 -33.77 -31.75 0.54
N GLU A 652 -33.43 -33.02 0.75
CA GLU A 652 -32.22 -33.42 1.51
C GLU A 652 -30.93 -33.09 0.77
N SER A 653 -31.01 -33.00 -0.56
CA SER A 653 -29.88 -32.65 -1.42
C SER A 653 -29.54 -31.16 -1.43
N TRP A 654 -30.25 -30.31 -0.67
CA TRP A 654 -30.06 -28.85 -0.70
C TRP A 654 -29.77 -28.26 0.67
N SER A 655 -28.91 -27.24 0.70
CA SER A 655 -28.70 -26.39 1.88
C SER A 655 -28.60 -24.93 1.49
N GLY A 656 -29.25 -24.04 2.25
CA GLY A 656 -29.33 -22.61 1.97
C GLY A 656 -30.52 -21.96 2.66
N VAL A 657 -30.85 -20.73 2.26
CA VAL A 657 -32.00 -19.99 2.79
C VAL A 657 -33.28 -20.48 2.11
N GLU A 658 -34.32 -20.80 2.89
CA GLU A 658 -35.59 -21.34 2.37
C GLU A 658 -36.31 -20.33 1.46
N ALA A 659 -36.47 -19.10 1.92
CA ALA A 659 -37.07 -17.99 1.18
C ALA A 659 -36.46 -16.66 1.65
N MET A 660 -36.48 -15.64 0.79
CA MET A 660 -36.04 -14.30 1.18
C MET A 660 -37.05 -13.67 2.16
N PRO A 661 -36.61 -12.94 3.20
CA PRO A 661 -37.50 -12.16 4.05
C PRO A 661 -38.36 -11.20 3.21
N SER A 662 -39.61 -10.98 3.60
CA SER A 662 -40.54 -10.06 2.92
C SER A 662 -39.95 -8.65 2.74
N GLU A 663 -39.21 -8.18 3.74
CA GLU A 663 -38.49 -6.90 3.77
C GLU A 663 -37.51 -6.72 2.60
N PHE A 664 -36.90 -7.80 2.11
CA PHE A 664 -35.99 -7.75 0.96
C PHE A 664 -36.72 -7.37 -0.33
N TYR A 665 -37.92 -7.92 -0.53
CA TYR A 665 -38.75 -7.61 -1.70
C TYR A 665 -39.28 -6.18 -1.64
N GLU A 666 -39.65 -5.70 -0.46
CA GLU A 666 -40.05 -4.30 -0.25
C GLU A 666 -38.92 -3.34 -0.61
N ALA A 667 -37.71 -3.58 -0.11
CA ALA A 667 -36.53 -2.76 -0.44
C ALA A 667 -36.23 -2.75 -1.96
N LYS A 668 -36.38 -3.90 -2.63
CA LYS A 668 -36.14 -4.02 -4.08
C LYS A 668 -37.24 -3.34 -4.90
N ILE A 669 -38.50 -3.44 -4.49
CA ILE A 669 -39.64 -2.72 -5.09
C ILE A 669 -39.42 -1.21 -4.95
N GLN A 670 -39.03 -0.73 -3.77
CA GLN A 670 -38.73 0.69 -3.57
C GLN A 670 -37.57 1.16 -4.45
N SER A 671 -36.51 0.35 -4.60
CA SER A 671 -35.39 0.64 -5.51
C SER A 671 -35.84 0.71 -6.99
N TYR A 672 -36.69 -0.22 -7.44
CA TYR A 672 -37.24 -0.19 -8.80
C TYR A 672 -38.16 1.02 -9.03
N LEU A 673 -39.03 1.35 -8.08
CA LEU A 673 -39.90 2.51 -8.14
C LEU A 673 -39.09 3.82 -8.19
N ALA A 674 -37.98 3.89 -7.45
CA ALA A 674 -37.04 5.03 -7.51
C ALA A 674 -36.35 5.14 -8.89
N LYS A 675 -35.93 4.02 -9.49
CA LYS A 675 -35.36 4.00 -10.86
C LYS A 675 -36.37 4.39 -11.95
N ILE A 676 -37.63 4.00 -11.79
CA ILE A 676 -38.72 4.40 -12.69
C ILE A 676 -39.01 5.90 -12.55
N LYS A 677 -39.04 6.44 -11.32
CA LYS A 677 -39.20 7.88 -11.08
C LYS A 677 -38.05 8.71 -11.66
N ASN A 678 -36.85 8.17 -11.72
CA ASN A 678 -35.65 8.88 -12.20
C ASN A 678 -35.35 8.72 -13.69
N ASN A 679 -36.04 7.81 -14.42
CA ASN A 679 -35.93 7.67 -15.88
C ASN A 679 -37.15 8.28 -16.58
N VAL A 680 -37.10 9.59 -16.85
CA VAL A 680 -38.05 10.27 -17.74
C VAL A 680 -37.84 9.76 -19.17
N TRP A 681 -38.75 8.92 -19.66
CA TRP A 681 -38.85 8.54 -21.07
C TRP A 681 -39.36 9.73 -21.90
N PRO A 682 -38.61 10.26 -22.88
CA PRO A 682 -39.13 11.29 -23.78
C PRO A 682 -39.68 10.62 -25.04
N PHE A 683 -40.93 10.17 -25.02
CA PHE A 683 -41.68 9.90 -26.26
C PHE A 683 -42.67 11.04 -26.49
N LYS A 684 -42.29 12.01 -27.34
CA LYS A 684 -43.22 12.97 -27.94
C LYS A 684 -44.06 12.21 -28.97
N PHE A 685 -45.31 11.90 -28.65
CA PHE A 685 -46.29 11.52 -29.65
C PHE A 685 -46.94 12.78 -30.22
N ASN A 686 -46.67 13.05 -31.50
CA ASN A 686 -47.41 14.03 -32.27
C ASN A 686 -48.72 13.39 -32.78
N LYS A 687 -49.84 14.08 -32.47
CA LYS A 687 -51.24 13.96 -32.92
C LYS A 687 -52.23 13.35 -31.92
N PRO A 688 -53.40 14.01 -31.72
CA PRO A 688 -54.41 13.55 -30.78
C PRO A 688 -55.32 12.52 -31.46
N VAL A 689 -55.43 11.32 -30.88
CA VAL A 689 -56.58 10.44 -31.16
C VAL A 689 -57.29 10.19 -29.84
N ASN A 690 -58.56 10.53 -29.86
CA ASN A 690 -59.49 10.56 -28.76
C ASN A 690 -59.88 9.13 -28.34
N VAL A 691 -59.21 8.58 -27.31
CA VAL A 691 -59.64 7.33 -26.64
C VAL A 691 -59.40 7.47 -25.13
N GLN A 692 -60.12 8.39 -24.49
CA GLN A 692 -60.27 8.43 -23.04
C GLN A 692 -61.66 7.93 -22.65
N ALA A 693 -61.79 6.62 -22.41
CA ALA A 693 -62.84 6.06 -21.55
C ALA A 693 -62.58 4.58 -21.16
N SER A 694 -61.84 3.80 -21.96
CA SER A 694 -61.78 2.33 -21.77
C SER A 694 -60.61 1.83 -20.90
N TYR A 695 -59.52 2.60 -20.75
CA TYR A 695 -58.28 2.10 -20.14
C TYR A 695 -58.14 2.33 -18.62
N LYS A 696 -58.92 3.24 -18.02
CA LYS A 696 -58.80 3.57 -16.59
C LYS A 696 -59.56 2.60 -15.68
N SER A 697 -60.68 2.02 -16.13
CA SER A 697 -61.46 1.09 -15.30
C SER A 697 -60.84 -0.31 -15.19
N LYS A 698 -60.23 -0.82 -16.27
CA LYS A 698 -59.62 -2.17 -16.28
C LYS A 698 -58.35 -2.28 -15.44
N LYS A 699 -57.57 -1.21 -15.31
CA LYS A 699 -56.32 -1.23 -14.54
C LYS A 699 -56.55 -1.09 -13.02
N LEU A 700 -57.58 -0.34 -12.62
CA LEU A 700 -57.98 -0.21 -11.22
C LEU A 700 -58.69 -1.50 -10.73
N ALA A 701 -59.56 -2.09 -11.56
CA ALA A 701 -60.20 -3.37 -11.25
C ALA A 701 -59.21 -4.55 -11.15
N ALA A 702 -58.12 -4.53 -11.93
CA ALA A 702 -57.07 -5.55 -11.84
C ALA A 702 -56.20 -5.39 -10.58
N LEU A 703 -55.98 -4.16 -10.11
CA LEU A 703 -55.25 -3.89 -8.86
C LEU A 703 -56.09 -4.24 -7.63
N GLU A 704 -57.39 -3.93 -7.63
CA GLU A 704 -58.31 -4.32 -6.55
C GLU A 704 -58.54 -5.84 -6.50
N ALA A 705 -58.54 -6.53 -7.65
CA ALA A 705 -58.65 -8.00 -7.70
C ALA A 705 -57.39 -8.71 -7.16
N VAL A 706 -56.21 -8.12 -7.36
CA VAL A 706 -54.95 -8.63 -6.78
C VAL A 706 -54.91 -8.37 -5.27
N GLN A 707 -55.41 -7.22 -4.81
CA GLN A 707 -55.48 -6.89 -3.39
C GLN A 707 -56.49 -7.78 -2.63
N ARG A 708 -57.63 -8.15 -3.23
CA ARG A 708 -58.60 -9.08 -2.63
C ARG A 708 -58.13 -10.54 -2.60
N ARG A 709 -57.28 -10.97 -3.55
CA ARG A 709 -56.74 -12.34 -3.56
C ARG A 709 -55.59 -12.55 -2.56
N LEU A 710 -54.89 -11.50 -2.17
CA LEU A 710 -53.80 -11.58 -1.19
C LEU A 710 -54.28 -11.63 0.27
N VAL A 711 -55.54 -11.25 0.54
CA VAL A 711 -56.15 -11.31 1.89
C VAL A 711 -56.80 -12.67 2.20
N HIS A 712 -56.89 -13.57 1.22
CA HIS A 712 -57.49 -14.90 1.40
C HIS A 712 -56.48 -16.06 1.41
N TYR A 713 -55.18 -15.75 1.50
CA TYR A 713 -54.10 -16.73 1.57
C TYR A 713 -53.09 -16.45 2.70
N TYR A 714 -53.57 -15.82 3.78
CA TYR A 714 -52.92 -15.78 5.08
C TYR A 714 -53.89 -16.23 6.16
#